data_AF-A0A7V9MVF9-F1
#
_entry.id   AF-A0A7V9MVF9-F1
#
_cell.length_a   1.000
_cell.length_b   1.000
_cell.length_c   1.000
_cell.angle_alpha   90.00
_cell.angle_beta   90.00
_cell.angle_gamma   90.00
#
_symmetry.space_group_name_H-M   'P 1'
#
loop_
_entity.id
_entity.type
_entity.pdbx_description
1 polymer ?
#
loop_
_entity_poly.entity_id
_entity_poly.type
_entity_poly.pdbx_seq_one_letter_code
_entity_poly.pdbx_strand_id
1 'polypeptide(L)'
;MKGRAPLPGSGHTAARRTGRKAARRTAAAGSTLLAVLFLASPARAQEPADPANLFGGRGVIGTPSARMAPDGELSVGASFLKNNQHYNFGFEVLPWLETTFRYSGLQHFQKDYPVYYDRAFGVKARLWDESGPWPAVAVGIDDVIGTGVYNGEYVVASKRFGDVDTSIGMGWGRHAGTAELRNPIALVIKSFDQRQSFFGQAGGADFKAFFHGHNVGVFGGAVWHTPFEGLSLMAEYDSDNYSQEKAFGNFSPRSQINYGLAYNISDSALLGLYWLYGRSVGGNFSLRLDPVHEQYPQKFEPPPPPVAERSAEQQRAALASLLGQRDPINAVNIRLMDARNADRNDFVDALWRQGGDYADIQVRQSMLDLTVTGTVSSTRCAATARLMQGVAAHIDRVRLHDPEARRSVSCAVPRTVEGAAVSAAFLSTANLKLLALPVVQTIDASDVTPVIDLKQAMRNIRTALTEQHLVVEALSLGAGDLVLYYRNNHYFAETDAIDRIVRVLTREAPPDVEKFRLIAIYGGIPQQEFDVLRGPVERSASQNSGEIWDKSVSLVVPPMDNPVLAAAGRETYPRFSWGIYPQLRQALFDPNQPFGVQLLAAANAGLELAPGLSVSGSLEVSLYDNFDTTRTSDSALPHVRSDFLKYFNAGKTGIGHLEMDYRFRFSPTVYVSARAGYLESMFAGAGGEILWRPEGARWALGADLYQVWQRDFDRLVGLQHYHVTTGHVSLYYASPWYGLNFQLRAGQYLAGDRGFTFQVTRRFSTGVEIGAFFTKTNVPASQFGEGSFDKGIIIRLPLGWVAPLETQSQIVMDLRPVQRDGGQTLLGDANLFEESRPTSEGELLLREPELQNAN
;
A
#
# COMPACT_ATOMS: atom_id res chain seq x y z
N MET A 1 -68.19 8.25 34.76
CA MET A 1 -69.30 9.22 34.67
C MET A 1 -68.88 10.39 33.77
N LYS A 2 -69.52 10.54 32.59
CA LYS A 2 -70.13 11.78 32.03
C LYS A 2 -69.41 13.09 32.44
N GLY A 3 -68.76 13.89 31.59
CA GLY A 3 -69.10 14.35 30.23
C GLY A 3 -69.75 15.74 30.30
N ARG A 4 -69.09 16.78 29.76
CA ARG A 4 -69.72 17.99 29.14
C ARG A 4 -68.69 19.01 28.60
N ALA A 5 -68.94 19.45 27.36
CA ALA A 5 -68.41 20.66 26.71
C ALA A 5 -69.19 21.92 27.20
N PRO A 6 -68.78 23.19 26.91
CA PRO A 6 -68.82 23.79 25.56
C PRO A 6 -67.71 24.83 25.19
N LEU A 7 -67.61 25.14 23.89
CA LEU A 7 -66.95 26.30 23.21
C LEU A 7 -67.80 27.61 23.41
N PRO A 8 -67.53 28.84 22.87
CA PRO A 8 -66.55 29.30 21.83
C PRO A 8 -65.93 30.74 21.97
N GLY A 9 -64.95 31.03 21.08
CA GLY A 9 -64.67 32.35 20.42
C GLY A 9 -63.94 33.43 21.24
N SER A 10 -63.15 34.36 20.71
CA SER A 10 -62.53 34.63 19.41
C SER A 10 -61.73 35.93 19.60
N GLY A 11 -60.51 36.03 19.09
CA GLY A 11 -59.70 37.25 19.17
C GLY A 11 -58.49 37.19 18.24
N HIS A 12 -58.73 37.49 16.97
CA HIS A 12 -57.71 37.66 15.94
C HIS A 12 -56.81 38.88 16.22
N THR A 13 -55.49 38.71 16.08
CA THR A 13 -54.65 39.71 15.41
C THR A 13 -53.61 39.00 14.55
N ALA A 14 -53.71 39.27 13.26
CA ALA A 14 -52.89 38.73 12.21
C ALA A 14 -51.50 39.39 12.19
N ALA A 15 -50.45 38.58 12.14
CA ALA A 15 -49.17 38.98 11.58
C ALA A 15 -48.85 38.03 10.42
N ARG A 16 -49.21 38.47 9.21
CA ARG A 16 -48.74 37.92 7.93
C ARG A 16 -47.21 37.92 7.94
N ARG A 17 -46.59 36.75 8.15
CA ARG A 17 -45.25 36.47 7.62
C ARG A 17 -45.40 35.51 6.46
N THR A 18 -45.07 36.04 5.29
CA THR A 18 -45.06 35.39 4.00
C THR A 18 -44.28 34.07 4.07
N GLY A 19 -44.99 32.96 3.86
CA GLY A 19 -44.38 31.65 3.67
C GLY A 19 -43.57 31.64 2.39
N ARG A 20 -42.25 31.79 2.51
CA ARG A 20 -41.33 31.36 1.47
C ARG A 20 -41.28 29.84 1.49
N LYS A 21 -41.80 29.23 0.42
CA LYS A 21 -41.58 27.83 0.08
C LYS A 21 -40.07 27.57 0.08
N ALA A 22 -39.55 26.91 1.12
CA ALA A 22 -38.23 26.30 1.07
C ALA A 22 -38.34 25.02 0.24
N ALA A 23 -38.49 25.19 -1.07
CA ALA A 23 -38.44 24.11 -2.04
C ALA A 23 -36.97 23.82 -2.37
N ARG A 24 -36.60 22.54 -2.24
CA ARG A 24 -35.56 21.84 -3.01
C ARG A 24 -34.21 22.55 -3.13
N ARG A 25 -33.32 22.33 -2.16
CA ARG A 25 -31.86 22.38 -2.35
C ARG A 25 -31.16 21.37 -1.42
N THR A 26 -31.46 20.09 -1.57
CA THR A 26 -30.74 19.00 -0.88
C THR A 26 -30.09 17.99 -1.84
N ALA A 27 -30.15 18.22 -3.15
CA ALA A 27 -29.63 17.29 -4.16
C ALA A 27 -28.28 17.70 -4.80
N ALA A 28 -27.61 18.75 -4.31
CA ALA A 28 -26.42 19.30 -4.97
C ALA A 28 -25.16 19.42 -4.09
N ALA A 29 -25.20 19.00 -2.82
CA ALA A 29 -24.06 19.14 -1.90
C ALA A 29 -23.15 17.89 -1.84
N GLY A 30 -23.60 16.73 -2.35
CA GLY A 30 -22.79 15.50 -2.40
C GLY A 30 -21.94 15.35 -3.65
N SER A 31 -22.20 16.16 -4.70
CA SER A 31 -21.55 16.02 -6.01
C SER A 31 -20.25 16.80 -6.15
N THR A 32 -19.92 17.70 -5.23
CA THR A 32 -18.86 18.68 -5.42
C THR A 32 -17.51 18.31 -4.82
N LEU A 33 -17.42 17.32 -3.91
CA LEU A 33 -16.12 16.93 -3.33
C LEU A 33 -15.34 15.88 -4.15
N LEU A 34 -15.99 15.11 -5.03
CA LEU A 34 -15.30 14.19 -5.94
C LEU A 34 -15.02 14.78 -7.34
N ALA A 35 -15.65 15.90 -7.70
CA ALA A 35 -15.60 16.43 -9.05
C ALA A 35 -14.40 17.36 -9.34
N VAL A 36 -13.58 17.71 -8.35
CA VAL A 36 -12.52 18.74 -8.49
C VAL A 36 -11.09 18.16 -8.60
N LEU A 37 -10.94 16.83 -8.66
CA LEU A 37 -9.62 16.18 -8.63
C LEU A 37 -9.30 15.27 -9.82
N PHE A 38 -9.75 15.54 -11.05
CA PHE A 38 -9.36 14.66 -12.16
C PHE A 38 -9.03 15.44 -13.43
N LEU A 39 -7.78 15.95 -13.48
CA LEU A 39 -7.08 16.20 -14.73
C LEU A 39 -6.64 14.85 -15.31
N ALA A 40 -6.95 14.66 -16.59
CA ALA A 40 -6.77 13.47 -17.42
C ALA A 40 -5.63 12.53 -16.99
N SER A 41 -5.97 11.29 -16.63
CA SER A 41 -5.03 10.17 -16.68
C SER A 41 -4.57 9.97 -18.13
N PRO A 42 -3.30 9.58 -18.37
CA PRO A 42 -2.87 9.21 -19.71
C PRO A 42 -3.70 8.02 -20.20
N ALA A 43 -4.31 8.20 -21.37
CA ALA A 43 -5.06 7.17 -22.07
C ALA A 43 -4.16 5.99 -22.40
N ARG A 44 -4.60 4.77 -22.08
CA ARG A 44 -4.02 3.53 -22.61
C ARG A 44 -5.08 2.88 -23.47
N ALA A 45 -4.73 2.64 -24.73
CA ALA A 45 -5.58 1.97 -25.70
C ALA A 45 -6.02 0.60 -25.16
N GLN A 46 -7.28 0.52 -24.73
CA GLN A 46 -7.92 -0.71 -24.28
C GLN A 46 -9.08 -1.01 -25.25
N GLU A 47 -9.43 -2.30 -25.43
CA GLU A 47 -10.63 -2.67 -26.16
C GLU A 47 -11.84 -1.84 -25.69
N PRO A 48 -12.84 -1.56 -26.56
CA PRO A 48 -14.01 -0.80 -26.16
C PRO A 48 -14.61 -1.39 -24.88
N ALA A 49 -14.48 -0.63 -23.80
CA ALA A 49 -14.76 -1.15 -22.47
C ALA A 49 -16.26 -1.36 -22.27
N ASP A 50 -16.63 -2.57 -21.82
CA ASP A 50 -18.02 -2.95 -21.63
C ASP A 50 -18.76 -1.96 -20.70
N PRO A 51 -19.99 -1.55 -21.01
CA PRO A 51 -20.70 -0.55 -20.23
C PRO A 51 -20.97 -1.03 -18.80
N ALA A 52 -20.92 -0.10 -17.84
CA ALA A 52 -21.55 -0.30 -16.55
C ALA A 52 -23.07 -0.18 -16.73
N ASN A 53 -23.82 -1.10 -16.16
CA ASN A 53 -25.28 -1.07 -16.17
C ASN A 53 -25.81 -0.06 -15.13
N LEU A 54 -27.13 0.13 -15.05
CA LEU A 54 -27.79 1.03 -14.11
C LEU A 54 -27.51 0.67 -12.64
N PHE A 55 -27.12 -0.57 -12.36
CA PHE A 55 -26.92 -1.13 -11.03
C PHE A 55 -25.45 -1.23 -10.60
N GLY A 56 -24.52 -0.80 -11.45
CA GLY A 56 -23.08 -0.70 -11.17
C GLY A 56 -22.20 -1.81 -11.73
N GLY A 57 -22.78 -2.96 -12.06
CA GLY A 57 -22.05 -4.10 -12.61
C GLY A 57 -21.91 -4.07 -14.14
N ARG A 58 -21.15 -4.99 -14.72
CA ARG A 58 -21.10 -5.13 -16.19
C ARG A 58 -22.39 -5.74 -16.72
N GLY A 59 -22.90 -5.15 -17.79
CA GLY A 59 -24.17 -5.54 -18.34
C GLY A 59 -24.57 -4.72 -19.57
N VAL A 60 -25.86 -4.77 -19.90
CA VAL A 60 -26.42 -4.05 -21.05
C VAL A 60 -26.97 -2.70 -20.57
N ILE A 61 -28.20 -2.65 -20.05
CA ILE A 61 -28.80 -1.44 -19.46
C ILE A 61 -29.19 -1.70 -18.01
N GLY A 62 -30.14 -2.59 -17.76
CA GLY A 62 -30.49 -3.08 -16.41
C GLY A 62 -30.00 -4.50 -16.15
N THR A 63 -29.79 -5.29 -17.20
CA THR A 63 -29.46 -6.72 -17.12
C THR A 63 -27.96 -6.97 -17.05
N PRO A 64 -27.52 -8.04 -16.36
CA PRO A 64 -26.11 -8.40 -16.27
C PRO A 64 -25.59 -9.06 -17.56
N SER A 65 -24.27 -9.09 -17.71
CA SER A 65 -23.56 -9.89 -18.71
C SER A 65 -22.50 -10.78 -18.06
N ALA A 66 -21.95 -11.74 -18.81
CA ALA A 66 -20.84 -12.58 -18.35
C ALA A 66 -19.46 -11.92 -18.51
N ARG A 67 -19.43 -10.65 -18.95
CA ARG A 67 -18.19 -9.86 -19.08
C ARG A 67 -17.69 -9.43 -17.71
N MET A 68 -16.37 -9.31 -17.59
CA MET A 68 -15.67 -8.87 -16.39
C MET A 68 -14.83 -7.64 -16.72
N ALA A 69 -14.57 -6.81 -15.72
CA ALA A 69 -13.63 -5.71 -15.86
C ALA A 69 -12.18 -6.23 -15.95
N PRO A 70 -11.22 -5.38 -16.33
CA PRO A 70 -9.81 -5.62 -16.08
C PRO A 70 -9.55 -5.93 -14.59
N ASP A 71 -8.56 -6.78 -14.34
CA ASP A 71 -8.22 -7.22 -12.98
C ASP A 71 -7.93 -6.04 -12.05
N GLY A 72 -8.63 -5.97 -10.91
CA GLY A 72 -8.49 -4.92 -9.92
C GLY A 72 -9.24 -3.62 -10.22
N GLU A 73 -9.87 -3.46 -11.40
CA GLU A 73 -10.55 -2.20 -11.75
C GLU A 73 -11.59 -1.80 -10.70
N LEU A 74 -11.60 -0.51 -10.39
CA LEU A 74 -12.60 0.15 -9.56
C LEU A 74 -13.54 0.98 -10.40
N SER A 75 -14.83 0.95 -10.09
CA SER A 75 -15.79 1.85 -10.71
C SER A 75 -16.60 2.61 -9.68
N VAL A 76 -16.87 3.87 -9.95
CA VAL A 76 -17.79 4.71 -9.17
C VAL A 76 -18.76 5.34 -10.13
N GLY A 77 -20.06 5.22 -9.86
CA GLY A 77 -21.06 5.73 -10.77
C GLY A 77 -22.32 6.21 -10.08
N ALA A 78 -23.13 6.93 -10.84
CA ALA A 78 -24.48 7.29 -10.46
C ALA A 78 -25.43 6.99 -11.62
N SER A 79 -26.61 6.48 -11.32
CA SER A 79 -27.64 6.23 -12.31
C SER A 79 -28.99 6.74 -11.83
N PHE A 80 -29.83 7.08 -12.80
CA PHE A 80 -31.12 7.71 -12.56
C PHE A 80 -32.17 7.04 -13.43
N LEU A 81 -33.23 6.58 -12.78
CA LEU A 81 -34.48 6.12 -13.36
C LEU A 81 -35.60 6.97 -12.77
N LYS A 82 -36.79 6.93 -13.38
CA LYS A 82 -37.97 7.56 -12.79
C LYS A 82 -38.16 7.12 -11.33
N ASN A 83 -38.16 8.09 -10.41
CA ASN A 83 -38.34 7.94 -8.95
C ASN A 83 -37.25 7.12 -8.23
N ASN A 84 -36.22 6.64 -8.94
CA ASN A 84 -35.16 5.81 -8.39
C ASN A 84 -33.79 6.36 -8.79
N GLN A 85 -32.87 6.42 -7.85
CA GLN A 85 -31.49 6.82 -8.09
C GLN A 85 -30.55 5.82 -7.42
N HIS A 86 -29.44 5.51 -8.07
CA HIS A 86 -28.44 4.58 -7.56
C HIS A 86 -27.07 5.23 -7.58
N TYR A 87 -26.32 5.07 -6.49
CA TYR A 87 -24.89 5.36 -6.42
C TYR A 87 -24.17 4.02 -6.33
N ASN A 88 -23.26 3.78 -7.25
CA ASN A 88 -22.65 2.49 -7.47
C ASN A 88 -21.16 2.57 -7.18
N PHE A 89 -20.64 1.53 -6.52
CA PHE A 89 -19.23 1.26 -6.37
C PHE A 89 -18.97 -0.17 -6.86
N GLY A 90 -18.20 -0.34 -7.91
CA GLY A 90 -17.79 -1.65 -8.43
C GLY A 90 -16.32 -1.93 -8.13
N PHE A 91 -16.00 -3.20 -7.88
CA PHE A 91 -14.63 -3.66 -7.72
C PHE A 91 -14.46 -5.05 -8.32
N GLU A 92 -13.56 -5.18 -9.28
CA GLU A 92 -13.10 -6.45 -9.84
C GLU A 92 -12.09 -7.09 -8.88
N VAL A 93 -12.61 -7.83 -7.89
CA VAL A 93 -11.82 -8.41 -6.79
C VAL A 93 -10.77 -9.37 -7.32
N LEU A 94 -11.09 -10.14 -8.36
CA LEU A 94 -10.21 -11.07 -9.08
C LEU A 94 -10.61 -11.05 -10.56
N PRO A 95 -9.78 -11.55 -11.52
CA PRO A 95 -10.12 -11.56 -12.95
C PRO A 95 -11.39 -12.34 -13.35
N TRP A 96 -12.03 -12.98 -12.38
CA TRP A 96 -13.24 -13.78 -12.53
C TRP A 96 -14.30 -13.45 -11.46
N LEU A 97 -14.07 -12.46 -10.60
CA LEU A 97 -14.93 -12.15 -9.46
C LEU A 97 -15.17 -10.63 -9.38
N GLU A 98 -16.36 -10.22 -9.81
CA GLU A 98 -16.84 -8.85 -9.71
C GLU A 98 -17.69 -8.70 -8.45
N THR A 99 -17.49 -7.59 -7.73
CA THR A 99 -18.34 -7.18 -6.61
C THR A 99 -18.88 -5.78 -6.85
N THR A 100 -20.10 -5.54 -6.39
CA THR A 100 -20.73 -4.23 -6.49
C THR A 100 -21.38 -3.86 -5.16
N PHE A 101 -21.29 -2.59 -4.81
CA PHE A 101 -22.04 -1.98 -3.74
C PHE A 101 -22.92 -0.90 -4.35
N ARG A 102 -24.19 -0.87 -3.94
CA ARG A 102 -25.16 0.09 -4.42
C ARG A 102 -25.89 0.74 -3.26
N TYR A 103 -25.95 2.06 -3.31
CA TYR A 103 -26.80 2.86 -2.45
C TYR A 103 -27.94 3.48 -3.26
N SER A 104 -29.17 3.05 -2.99
CA SER A 104 -30.36 3.42 -3.75
C SER A 104 -31.25 4.36 -2.97
N GLY A 105 -31.81 5.37 -3.64
CA GLY A 105 -32.89 6.20 -3.10
C GLY A 105 -34.16 5.97 -3.92
N LEU A 106 -35.21 5.44 -3.28
CA LEU A 106 -36.50 5.14 -3.91
C LEU A 106 -37.58 6.09 -3.38
N GLN A 107 -38.08 6.98 -4.24
CA GLN A 107 -39.12 7.96 -3.89
C GLN A 107 -40.50 7.29 -3.86
N HIS A 108 -41.34 7.61 -2.87
CA HIS A 108 -42.68 7.03 -2.73
C HIS A 108 -42.71 5.50 -2.61
N PHE A 109 -41.61 4.87 -2.17
CA PHE A 109 -41.54 3.41 -2.00
C PHE A 109 -42.19 2.95 -0.68
N GLN A 110 -42.15 3.78 0.37
CA GLN A 110 -42.87 3.56 1.61
C GLN A 110 -43.58 4.85 2.03
N LYS A 111 -44.76 4.73 2.64
CA LYS A 111 -45.60 5.91 2.99
C LYS A 111 -44.98 6.81 4.05
N ASP A 112 -44.20 6.22 4.95
CA ASP A 112 -43.63 6.93 6.10
C ASP A 112 -42.33 7.67 5.77
N TYR A 113 -41.73 7.40 4.60
CA TYR A 113 -40.46 7.96 4.18
C TYR A 113 -40.60 8.72 2.86
N PRO A 114 -40.22 10.01 2.79
CA PRO A 114 -40.17 10.75 1.53
C PRO A 114 -39.27 10.06 0.47
N VAL A 115 -38.17 9.49 0.93
CA VAL A 115 -37.24 8.65 0.16
C VAL A 115 -36.89 7.46 1.03
N TYR A 116 -37.09 6.25 0.52
CA TYR A 116 -36.59 5.03 1.14
C TYR A 116 -35.17 4.78 0.63
N TYR A 117 -34.21 4.69 1.55
CA TYR A 117 -32.83 4.38 1.20
C TYR A 117 -32.54 2.90 1.38
N ASP A 118 -31.93 2.30 0.37
CA ASP A 118 -31.56 0.89 0.34
C ASP A 118 -30.07 0.71 0.05
N ARG A 119 -29.48 -0.34 0.62
CA ARG A 119 -28.07 -0.71 0.47
C ARG A 119 -28.04 -2.14 -0.02
N ALA A 120 -27.38 -2.39 -1.13
CA ALA A 120 -27.30 -3.72 -1.73
C ALA A 120 -25.87 -4.04 -2.13
N PHE A 121 -25.47 -5.29 -1.89
CA PHE A 121 -24.19 -5.84 -2.31
C PHE A 121 -24.41 -6.93 -3.35
N GLY A 122 -23.81 -6.79 -4.53
CA GLY A 122 -23.82 -7.78 -5.58
C GLY A 122 -22.49 -8.51 -5.71
N VAL A 123 -22.54 -9.77 -6.11
CA VAL A 123 -21.37 -10.58 -6.47
C VAL A 123 -21.66 -11.32 -7.77
N LYS A 124 -20.68 -11.34 -8.68
CA LYS A 124 -20.74 -12.11 -9.93
C LYS A 124 -19.42 -12.87 -10.10
N ALA A 125 -19.53 -14.19 -10.27
CA ALA A 125 -18.41 -15.07 -10.53
C ALA A 125 -18.50 -15.61 -11.96
N ARG A 126 -17.44 -15.40 -12.75
CA ARG A 126 -17.30 -15.99 -14.07
C ARG A 126 -16.82 -17.42 -13.92
N LEU A 127 -17.54 -18.35 -14.55
CA LEU A 127 -17.23 -19.77 -14.53
C LEU A 127 -16.18 -20.12 -15.58
N TRP A 128 -16.27 -19.54 -16.78
CA TRP A 128 -15.28 -19.70 -17.84
C TRP A 128 -15.30 -18.55 -18.84
N ASP A 129 -14.15 -18.34 -19.48
CA ASP A 129 -13.93 -17.40 -20.57
C ASP A 129 -14.66 -17.79 -21.86
N GLU A 130 -14.93 -16.79 -22.69
CA GLU A 130 -15.34 -17.02 -24.06
C GLU A 130 -14.19 -17.68 -24.84
N SER A 131 -14.49 -18.75 -25.58
CA SER A 131 -13.50 -19.44 -26.42
C SER A 131 -14.15 -19.97 -27.68
N GLY A 132 -13.57 -19.73 -28.87
CA GLY A 132 -14.06 -20.28 -30.15
C GLY A 132 -15.60 -20.36 -30.25
N PRO A 133 -16.23 -21.55 -30.14
CA PRO A 133 -17.68 -21.71 -30.15
C PRO A 133 -18.40 -21.44 -28.82
N TRP A 134 -17.72 -21.52 -27.68
CA TRP A 134 -18.30 -21.41 -26.35
C TRP A 134 -18.45 -19.93 -25.91
N PRO A 135 -19.60 -19.54 -25.33
CA PRO A 135 -19.77 -18.24 -24.71
C PRO A 135 -19.08 -18.19 -23.34
N ALA A 136 -18.71 -16.99 -22.89
CA ALA A 136 -18.38 -16.76 -21.49
C ALA A 136 -19.64 -17.01 -20.64
N VAL A 137 -19.50 -17.61 -19.46
CA VAL A 137 -20.63 -17.83 -18.55
C VAL A 137 -20.31 -17.34 -17.16
N ALA A 138 -21.26 -16.65 -16.54
CA ALA A 138 -21.17 -16.17 -15.18
C ALA A 138 -22.44 -16.50 -14.38
N VAL A 139 -22.25 -16.61 -13.08
CA VAL A 139 -23.32 -16.71 -12.08
C VAL A 139 -23.22 -15.50 -11.17
N GLY A 140 -24.34 -14.85 -10.89
CA GLY A 140 -24.34 -13.72 -9.98
C GLY A 140 -25.55 -13.69 -9.06
N ILE A 141 -25.38 -12.92 -7.99
CA ILE A 141 -26.39 -12.66 -6.98
C ILE A 141 -26.40 -11.15 -6.77
N ASP A 142 -27.52 -10.54 -7.07
CA ASP A 142 -27.83 -9.16 -6.72
C ASP A 142 -28.38 -9.14 -5.30
N ASP A 143 -27.86 -8.22 -4.47
CA ASP A 143 -28.29 -8.04 -3.08
C ASP A 143 -28.13 -9.33 -2.24
N VAL A 144 -26.89 -9.83 -2.16
CA VAL A 144 -26.45 -10.88 -1.22
C VAL A 144 -26.62 -10.40 0.23
N ILE A 145 -26.42 -9.10 0.43
CA ILE A 145 -26.48 -8.43 1.71
C ILE A 145 -27.22 -7.10 1.52
N GLY A 146 -28.37 -6.94 2.17
CA GLY A 146 -29.17 -5.71 2.12
C GLY A 146 -30.56 -5.87 2.72
N THR A 147 -31.55 -5.14 2.18
CA THR A 147 -32.95 -5.18 2.64
C THR A 147 -33.83 -6.13 1.82
N GLY A 148 -33.30 -6.64 0.69
CA GLY A 148 -33.99 -7.57 -0.20
C GLY A 148 -34.78 -6.89 -1.33
N VAL A 149 -34.72 -5.56 -1.46
CA VAL A 149 -35.42 -4.80 -2.52
C VAL A 149 -34.98 -5.23 -3.92
N TYR A 150 -33.67 -5.50 -4.07
CA TYR A 150 -33.06 -5.86 -5.35
C TYR A 150 -32.59 -7.32 -5.41
N ASN A 151 -33.06 -8.15 -4.48
CA ASN A 151 -32.59 -9.53 -4.37
C ASN A 151 -32.97 -10.37 -5.60
N GLY A 152 -31.96 -10.92 -6.26
CA GLY A 152 -32.11 -11.76 -7.44
C GLY A 152 -30.85 -12.56 -7.71
N GLU A 153 -31.00 -13.75 -8.27
CA GLU A 153 -29.87 -14.56 -8.74
C GLU A 153 -29.96 -14.75 -10.24
N TYR A 154 -28.84 -14.94 -10.90
CA TYR A 154 -28.82 -15.16 -12.34
C TYR A 154 -27.69 -16.07 -12.79
N VAL A 155 -27.92 -16.69 -13.94
CA VAL A 155 -26.89 -17.29 -14.79
C VAL A 155 -26.97 -16.60 -16.14
N VAL A 156 -25.84 -16.13 -16.65
CA VAL A 156 -25.77 -15.40 -17.92
C VAL A 156 -24.64 -15.92 -18.79
N ALA A 157 -24.90 -16.01 -20.09
CA ALA A 157 -23.95 -16.34 -21.12
C ALA A 157 -23.73 -15.12 -22.03
N SER A 158 -22.47 -14.82 -22.39
CA SER A 158 -22.12 -13.73 -23.30
C SER A 158 -21.22 -14.19 -24.44
N LYS A 159 -21.45 -13.65 -25.63
CA LYS A 159 -20.73 -13.99 -26.87
C LYS A 159 -20.52 -12.74 -27.71
N ARG A 160 -19.29 -12.54 -28.19
CA ARG A 160 -18.94 -11.41 -29.06
C ARG A 160 -18.89 -11.86 -30.52
N PHE A 161 -19.60 -11.15 -31.38
CA PHE A 161 -19.67 -11.36 -32.83
C PHE A 161 -19.17 -10.09 -33.54
N GLY A 162 -17.85 -9.98 -33.71
CA GLY A 162 -17.24 -8.74 -34.21
C GLY A 162 -17.51 -7.59 -33.23
N ASP A 163 -18.12 -6.51 -33.71
CA ASP A 163 -18.41 -5.31 -32.91
C ASP A 163 -19.71 -5.43 -32.07
N VAL A 164 -20.40 -6.57 -32.13
CA VAL A 164 -21.64 -6.80 -31.38
C VAL A 164 -21.38 -7.78 -30.24
N ASP A 165 -21.54 -7.32 -29.01
CA ASP A 165 -21.53 -8.15 -27.82
C ASP A 165 -22.96 -8.51 -27.42
N THR A 166 -23.23 -9.78 -27.16
CA THR A 166 -24.57 -10.28 -26.86
C THR A 166 -24.59 -11.02 -25.54
N SER A 167 -25.68 -10.91 -24.79
CA SER A 167 -25.93 -11.68 -23.57
C SER A 167 -27.32 -12.30 -23.57
N ILE A 168 -27.41 -13.49 -23.00
CA ILE A 168 -28.67 -14.15 -22.68
C ILE A 168 -28.54 -14.84 -21.32
N GLY A 169 -29.53 -14.66 -20.47
CA GLY A 169 -29.51 -15.17 -19.12
C GLY A 169 -30.88 -15.60 -18.62
N MET A 170 -30.85 -16.31 -17.50
CA MET A 170 -32.03 -16.66 -16.73
C MET A 170 -31.81 -16.25 -15.28
N GLY A 171 -32.88 -15.83 -14.61
CA GLY A 171 -32.77 -15.38 -13.24
C GLY A 171 -33.97 -15.68 -12.36
N TRP A 172 -33.70 -15.62 -11.06
CA TRP A 172 -34.60 -15.86 -9.93
C TRP A 172 -34.82 -14.57 -9.14
N GLY A 173 -35.80 -14.58 -8.24
CA GLY A 173 -36.14 -13.41 -7.45
C GLY A 173 -36.62 -12.26 -8.34
N ARG A 174 -35.98 -11.10 -8.24
CA ARG A 174 -36.32 -9.91 -9.05
C ARG A 174 -36.26 -10.17 -10.57
N HIS A 175 -35.29 -10.96 -11.02
CA HIS A 175 -35.15 -11.34 -12.43
C HIS A 175 -36.26 -12.26 -12.93
N ALA A 176 -37.15 -12.78 -12.07
CA ALA A 176 -38.26 -13.65 -12.45
C ALA A 176 -39.62 -12.92 -12.58
N GLY A 177 -39.61 -11.59 -12.71
CA GLY A 177 -40.82 -10.76 -12.69
C GLY A 177 -41.89 -11.14 -13.72
N THR A 178 -41.51 -11.45 -14.95
CA THR A 178 -42.42 -11.91 -16.02
C THR A 178 -42.72 -13.41 -16.00
N ALA A 179 -41.95 -14.19 -15.22
CA ALA A 179 -42.13 -15.62 -14.95
C ALA A 179 -42.41 -16.47 -16.22
N GLU A 180 -41.44 -16.55 -17.13
CA GLU A 180 -41.64 -17.19 -18.44
C GLU A 180 -41.40 -18.70 -18.46
N LEU A 181 -40.47 -19.20 -17.64
CA LEU A 181 -40.05 -20.61 -17.65
C LEU A 181 -40.17 -21.23 -16.25
N ARG A 182 -40.50 -22.53 -16.20
CA ARG A 182 -40.43 -23.30 -14.95
C ARG A 182 -38.98 -23.45 -14.52
N ASN A 183 -38.70 -23.29 -13.23
CA ASN A 183 -37.35 -23.40 -12.68
C ASN A 183 -36.75 -24.78 -13.00
N PRO A 184 -35.67 -24.86 -13.79
CA PRO A 184 -35.09 -26.14 -14.21
C PRO A 184 -34.52 -26.92 -13.03
N ILE A 185 -34.05 -26.25 -11.98
CA ILE A 185 -33.53 -26.91 -10.77
C ILE A 185 -34.68 -27.58 -10.02
N ALA A 186 -35.85 -26.94 -9.97
CA ALA A 186 -37.05 -27.48 -9.34
C ALA A 186 -37.62 -28.72 -10.06
N LEU A 187 -37.29 -28.92 -11.35
CA LEU A 187 -37.65 -30.13 -12.09
C LEU A 187 -36.93 -31.37 -11.54
N VAL A 188 -35.72 -31.20 -11.02
CA VAL A 188 -34.87 -32.28 -10.49
C VAL A 188 -34.96 -32.34 -8.97
N ILE A 189 -34.88 -31.20 -8.29
CA ILE A 189 -34.83 -31.07 -6.84
C ILE A 189 -36.01 -30.22 -6.36
N LYS A 190 -37.06 -30.89 -5.87
CA LYS A 190 -38.33 -30.24 -5.49
C LYS A 190 -38.20 -29.13 -4.43
N SER A 191 -37.17 -29.14 -3.59
CA SER A 191 -36.98 -28.08 -2.58
C SER A 191 -36.78 -26.70 -3.21
N PHE A 192 -36.28 -26.63 -4.45
CA PHE A 192 -36.05 -25.39 -5.18
C PHE A 192 -37.31 -24.75 -5.78
N ASP A 193 -38.48 -25.40 -5.66
CA ASP A 193 -39.74 -24.93 -6.24
C ASP A 193 -40.37 -23.77 -5.44
N GLN A 194 -39.99 -23.60 -4.17
CA GLN A 194 -40.53 -22.56 -3.30
C GLN A 194 -39.44 -21.62 -2.80
N ARG A 195 -39.62 -20.32 -3.07
CA ARG A 195 -38.77 -19.26 -2.55
C ARG A 195 -39.36 -18.70 -1.27
N GLN A 196 -38.56 -18.62 -0.21
CA GLN A 196 -38.92 -17.86 0.99
C GLN A 196 -38.65 -16.36 0.72
N SER A 197 -39.60 -15.49 1.06
CA SER A 197 -39.46 -14.04 0.91
C SER A 197 -39.00 -13.42 2.22
N PHE A 198 -37.93 -12.63 2.15
CA PHE A 198 -37.34 -11.93 3.30
C PHE A 198 -37.39 -10.40 3.14
N PHE A 199 -38.24 -9.90 2.24
CA PHE A 199 -38.43 -8.47 2.03
C PHE A 199 -38.75 -7.77 3.36
N GLY A 200 -37.91 -6.79 3.72
CA GLY A 200 -38.05 -6.02 4.97
C GLY A 200 -37.36 -6.63 6.20
N GLN A 201 -36.71 -7.80 6.09
CA GLN A 201 -35.82 -8.33 7.12
C GLN A 201 -34.38 -7.88 6.82
N ALA A 202 -34.04 -6.68 7.25
CA ALA A 202 -32.80 -6.04 6.85
C ALA A 202 -31.54 -6.71 7.46
N GLY A 203 -30.55 -6.98 6.61
CA GLY A 203 -29.16 -7.27 6.97
C GLY A 203 -28.77 -8.73 7.25
N GLY A 204 -29.55 -9.71 6.77
CA GLY A 204 -29.15 -11.13 6.72
C GLY A 204 -28.81 -11.60 5.30
N ALA A 205 -27.77 -12.41 5.14
CA ALA A 205 -27.54 -13.19 3.92
C ALA A 205 -28.31 -14.51 4.06
N ASP A 206 -29.46 -14.64 3.41
CA ASP A 206 -30.24 -15.90 3.46
C ASP A 206 -29.98 -16.79 2.25
N PHE A 207 -28.94 -17.62 2.38
CA PHE A 207 -28.56 -18.60 1.38
C PHE A 207 -29.65 -19.63 1.04
N LYS A 208 -30.71 -19.77 1.87
CA LYS A 208 -31.82 -20.70 1.59
C LYS A 208 -32.80 -20.15 0.54
N ALA A 209 -32.74 -18.86 0.21
CA ALA A 209 -33.57 -18.27 -0.83
C ALA A 209 -32.95 -18.39 -2.23
N PHE A 210 -31.63 -18.57 -2.33
CA PHE A 210 -30.92 -18.45 -3.60
C PHE A 210 -31.29 -19.56 -4.59
N PHE A 211 -31.57 -19.17 -5.85
CA PHE A 211 -31.97 -20.07 -6.94
C PHE A 211 -33.29 -20.84 -6.70
N HIS A 212 -34.07 -20.43 -5.69
CA HIS A 212 -35.39 -20.98 -5.40
C HIS A 212 -36.50 -20.15 -6.04
N GLY A 213 -37.60 -20.84 -6.36
CA GLY A 213 -38.81 -20.27 -6.94
C GLY A 213 -39.41 -21.19 -8.00
N HIS A 214 -40.73 -21.08 -8.21
CA HIS A 214 -41.44 -21.93 -9.17
C HIS A 214 -41.03 -21.63 -10.61
N ASN A 215 -40.82 -20.35 -10.91
CA ASN A 215 -40.50 -19.84 -12.23
C ASN A 215 -39.21 -19.02 -12.22
N VAL A 216 -38.57 -18.96 -13.38
CA VAL A 216 -37.44 -18.09 -13.71
C VAL A 216 -37.86 -17.13 -14.83
N GLY A 217 -37.23 -15.96 -14.87
CA GLY A 217 -37.32 -15.04 -16.00
C GLY A 217 -36.10 -15.17 -16.90
N VAL A 218 -36.29 -14.88 -18.18
CA VAL A 218 -35.26 -14.83 -19.20
C VAL A 218 -34.99 -13.37 -19.53
N PHE A 219 -33.72 -13.02 -19.59
CA PHE A 219 -33.29 -11.68 -19.97
C PHE A 219 -32.15 -11.76 -20.97
N GLY A 220 -31.84 -10.65 -21.62
CA GLY A 220 -30.71 -10.58 -22.53
C GLY A 220 -30.68 -9.28 -23.32
N GLY A 221 -29.58 -9.06 -24.02
CA GLY A 221 -29.44 -7.87 -24.82
C GLY A 221 -28.24 -7.93 -25.74
N ALA A 222 -28.08 -6.86 -26.51
CA ALA A 222 -26.95 -6.66 -27.39
C ALA A 222 -26.40 -5.25 -27.22
N VAL A 223 -25.08 -5.15 -27.21
CA VAL A 223 -24.30 -3.91 -27.26
C VAL A 223 -23.56 -3.91 -28.59
N TRP A 224 -23.85 -2.95 -29.45
CA TRP A 224 -23.13 -2.73 -30.69
C TRP A 224 -22.16 -1.57 -30.53
N HIS A 225 -20.86 -1.86 -30.56
CA HIS A 225 -19.82 -0.85 -30.64
C HIS A 225 -19.80 -0.27 -32.05
N THR A 226 -20.21 0.99 -32.18
CA THR A 226 -20.35 1.57 -33.51
C THR A 226 -18.98 1.93 -34.09
N PRO A 227 -18.90 2.16 -35.41
CA PRO A 227 -17.69 2.73 -36.02
C PRO A 227 -17.34 4.15 -35.51
N PHE A 228 -18.24 4.81 -34.77
CA PHE A 228 -17.94 6.07 -34.11
C PHE A 228 -17.21 5.81 -32.79
N GLU A 229 -16.04 6.42 -32.65
CA GLU A 229 -15.18 6.26 -31.47
C GLU A 229 -15.95 6.53 -30.17
N GLY A 230 -15.84 5.60 -29.21
CA GLY A 230 -16.48 5.68 -27.91
C GLY A 230 -18.00 5.45 -27.87
N LEU A 231 -18.71 5.42 -29.01
CA LEU A 231 -20.17 5.30 -29.06
C LEU A 231 -20.63 3.83 -29.21
N SER A 232 -21.52 3.41 -28.31
CA SER A 232 -22.18 2.10 -28.35
C SER A 232 -23.71 2.24 -28.34
N LEU A 233 -24.40 1.43 -29.12
CA LEU A 233 -25.87 1.33 -29.14
C LEU A 233 -26.31 0.04 -28.45
N MET A 234 -27.44 0.09 -27.75
CA MET A 234 -27.89 -1.00 -26.88
C MET A 234 -29.36 -1.31 -27.09
N ALA A 235 -29.69 -2.59 -27.06
CA ALA A 235 -31.06 -3.09 -26.96
C ALA A 235 -31.10 -4.21 -25.93
N GLU A 236 -32.12 -4.20 -25.08
CA GLU A 236 -32.25 -5.13 -23.96
C GLU A 236 -33.70 -5.60 -23.81
N TYR A 237 -33.86 -6.88 -23.46
CA TYR A 237 -35.06 -7.45 -22.88
C TYR A 237 -34.80 -7.73 -21.40
N ASP A 238 -35.56 -7.07 -20.51
CA ASP A 238 -35.46 -7.20 -19.06
C ASP A 238 -36.74 -7.82 -18.47
N SER A 239 -36.59 -8.98 -17.82
CA SER A 239 -37.68 -9.71 -17.19
C SER A 239 -38.17 -9.09 -15.88
N ASP A 240 -37.47 -8.11 -15.32
CA ASP A 240 -37.92 -7.41 -14.11
C ASP A 240 -39.19 -6.60 -14.37
N ASN A 241 -40.23 -6.86 -13.59
CA ASN A 241 -41.52 -6.18 -13.67
C ASN A 241 -41.70 -5.08 -12.61
N TYR A 242 -40.67 -4.83 -11.80
CA TYR A 242 -40.66 -3.87 -10.69
C TYR A 242 -41.84 -4.10 -9.73
N SER A 243 -42.15 -5.36 -9.43
CA SER A 243 -43.33 -5.75 -8.66
C SER A 243 -43.44 -5.02 -7.32
N GLN A 244 -42.31 -4.83 -6.62
CA GLN A 244 -42.25 -4.13 -5.35
C GLN A 244 -42.56 -2.63 -5.53
N GLU A 245 -41.87 -1.95 -6.44
CA GLU A 245 -42.07 -0.54 -6.73
C GLU A 245 -43.49 -0.26 -7.26
N LYS A 246 -44.03 -1.17 -8.06
CA LYS A 246 -45.40 -1.11 -8.58
C LYS A 246 -46.43 -1.25 -7.47
N ALA A 247 -46.20 -2.13 -6.50
CA ALA A 247 -47.09 -2.31 -5.35
C ALA A 247 -47.23 -1.02 -4.52
N PHE A 248 -46.17 -0.21 -4.48
CA PHE A 248 -46.16 1.07 -3.77
C PHE A 248 -46.38 2.31 -4.65
N GLY A 249 -46.64 2.13 -5.95
CA GLY A 249 -46.92 3.22 -6.88
C GLY A 249 -45.71 4.06 -7.30
N ASN A 250 -44.49 3.57 -7.04
CA ASN A 250 -43.23 4.22 -7.44
C ASN A 250 -43.00 4.10 -8.97
N PHE A 251 -43.05 2.89 -9.53
CA PHE A 251 -42.74 2.63 -10.95
C PHE A 251 -43.55 1.46 -11.52
N SER A 252 -43.86 1.48 -12.81
CA SER A 252 -44.55 0.38 -13.49
C SER A 252 -44.15 0.32 -14.97
N PRO A 253 -43.49 -0.77 -15.40
CA PRO A 253 -43.17 -1.05 -16.80
C PRO A 253 -44.40 -1.10 -17.72
N ARG A 254 -44.24 -0.70 -18.99
CA ARG A 254 -45.22 -0.93 -20.09
C ARG A 254 -44.73 -1.89 -21.17
N SER A 255 -43.42 -2.03 -21.27
CA SER A 255 -42.70 -2.92 -22.18
C SER A 255 -41.49 -3.43 -21.42
N GLN A 256 -41.02 -4.64 -21.75
CA GLN A 256 -39.75 -5.19 -21.24
C GLN A 256 -38.57 -4.93 -22.18
N ILE A 257 -38.81 -4.26 -23.31
CA ILE A 257 -37.78 -3.89 -24.26
C ILE A 257 -37.29 -2.48 -23.96
N ASN A 258 -35.98 -2.35 -23.78
CA ASN A 258 -35.24 -1.13 -23.49
C ASN A 258 -34.24 -0.83 -24.61
N TYR A 259 -33.97 0.45 -24.85
CA TYR A 259 -32.99 0.91 -25.83
C TYR A 259 -32.04 1.92 -25.20
N GLY A 260 -30.79 1.94 -25.62
CA GLY A 260 -29.76 2.75 -25.00
C GLY A 260 -28.67 3.22 -25.95
N LEU A 261 -28.00 4.27 -25.52
CA LEU A 261 -26.70 4.70 -26.06
C LEU A 261 -25.74 4.90 -24.89
N ALA A 262 -24.49 4.47 -25.07
CA ALA A 262 -23.40 4.82 -24.17
C ALA A 262 -22.24 5.43 -24.93
N TYR A 263 -21.60 6.40 -24.31
CA TYR A 263 -20.50 7.15 -24.88
C TYR A 263 -19.35 7.22 -23.88
N ASN A 264 -18.20 6.66 -24.24
CA ASN A 264 -16.95 6.83 -23.49
C ASN A 264 -16.41 8.24 -23.78
N ILE A 265 -16.49 9.14 -22.80
CA ILE A 265 -15.92 10.49 -22.90
C ILE A 265 -14.39 10.42 -22.88
N SER A 266 -13.86 9.46 -22.13
CA SER A 266 -12.44 9.09 -22.04
C SER A 266 -12.35 7.61 -21.68
N ASP A 267 -11.14 7.06 -21.64
CA ASP A 267 -10.89 5.68 -21.19
C ASP A 267 -11.47 5.41 -19.79
N SER A 268 -11.50 6.44 -18.94
CA SER A 268 -11.95 6.35 -17.55
C SER A 268 -13.41 6.77 -17.34
N ALA A 269 -14.08 7.43 -18.30
CA ALA A 269 -15.39 8.05 -18.06
C ALA A 269 -16.44 7.66 -19.12
N LEU A 270 -17.59 7.16 -18.66
CA LEU A 270 -18.70 6.75 -19.50
C LEU A 270 -20.00 7.47 -19.13
N LEU A 271 -20.76 7.89 -20.15
CA LEU A 271 -22.15 8.35 -20.02
C LEU A 271 -23.11 7.43 -20.75
N GLY A 272 -24.23 7.10 -20.12
CA GLY A 272 -25.33 6.35 -20.73
C GLY A 272 -26.64 7.13 -20.72
N LEU A 273 -27.41 6.98 -21.79
CA LEU A 273 -28.76 7.51 -21.93
C LEU A 273 -29.69 6.42 -22.46
N TYR A 274 -30.84 6.23 -21.79
CA TYR A 274 -31.68 5.07 -21.98
C TYR A 274 -33.16 5.43 -22.12
N TRP A 275 -33.85 4.76 -23.04
CA TRP A 275 -35.30 4.70 -23.09
C TRP A 275 -35.77 3.37 -22.47
N LEU A 276 -36.42 3.49 -21.32
CA LEU A 276 -36.70 2.40 -20.39
C LEU A 276 -38.21 2.11 -20.32
N TYR A 277 -38.52 0.83 -20.40
CA TYR A 277 -39.82 0.20 -20.21
C TYR A 277 -40.99 0.84 -20.99
N GLY A 278 -40.68 1.36 -22.18
CA GLY A 278 -41.64 1.99 -23.10
C GLY A 278 -42.20 3.34 -22.66
N ARG A 279 -41.67 3.96 -21.59
CA ARG A 279 -42.26 5.21 -21.06
C ARG A 279 -41.34 6.12 -20.26
N SER A 280 -40.11 5.74 -19.97
CA SER A 280 -39.23 6.48 -19.07
C SER A 280 -37.88 6.71 -19.71
N VAL A 281 -37.25 7.81 -19.34
CA VAL A 281 -35.84 8.07 -19.67
C VAL A 281 -35.03 7.78 -18.42
N GLY A 282 -33.90 7.13 -18.60
CA GLY A 282 -32.88 6.99 -17.57
C GLY A 282 -31.51 7.29 -18.13
N GLY A 283 -30.52 7.30 -17.26
CA GLY A 283 -29.13 7.48 -17.66
C GLY A 283 -28.19 7.13 -16.53
N ASN A 284 -26.91 6.96 -16.87
CA ASN A 284 -25.86 6.77 -15.89
C ASN A 284 -24.60 7.54 -16.26
N PHE A 285 -23.76 7.72 -15.26
CA PHE A 285 -22.39 8.15 -15.37
C PHE A 285 -21.53 7.16 -14.58
N SER A 286 -20.39 6.75 -15.14
CA SER A 286 -19.45 5.86 -14.49
C SER A 286 -18.03 6.36 -14.70
N LEU A 287 -17.25 6.35 -13.63
CA LEU A 287 -15.81 6.53 -13.61
C LEU A 287 -15.15 5.19 -13.33
N ARG A 288 -14.05 4.89 -14.02
CA ARG A 288 -13.23 3.69 -13.87
C ARG A 288 -11.83 4.11 -13.43
N LEU A 289 -11.26 3.42 -12.45
CA LEU A 289 -9.93 3.68 -11.89
C LEU A 289 -9.14 2.38 -11.88
N ASP A 290 -7.84 2.49 -12.19
CA ASP A 290 -6.91 1.35 -12.21
C ASP A 290 -6.00 1.42 -10.97
N PRO A 291 -6.22 0.57 -9.95
CA PRO A 291 -5.37 0.55 -8.76
C PRO A 291 -4.09 -0.26 -8.96
N VAL A 292 -3.93 -0.99 -10.07
CA VAL A 292 -2.73 -1.79 -10.36
C VAL A 292 -1.56 -0.88 -10.76
N HIS A 293 -1.86 0.24 -11.41
CA HIS A 293 -0.86 1.19 -11.89
C HIS A 293 -0.97 2.55 -11.20
N GLU A 294 0.15 3.26 -11.14
CA GLU A 294 0.18 4.64 -10.65
C GLU A 294 -0.54 5.58 -11.63
N GLN A 295 -1.48 6.38 -11.10
CA GLN A 295 -2.20 7.39 -11.89
C GLN A 295 -1.29 8.58 -12.23
N TYR A 296 -0.33 8.88 -11.35
CA TYR A 296 0.60 10.00 -11.50
C TYR A 296 2.04 9.53 -11.25
N PRO A 297 2.70 8.87 -12.23
CA PRO A 297 4.09 8.42 -12.07
C PRO A 297 5.09 9.57 -11.87
N GLN A 298 4.75 10.76 -12.39
CA GLN A 298 5.50 11.99 -12.10
C GLN A 298 4.84 12.73 -10.93
N LYS A 299 5.58 12.90 -9.85
CA LYS A 299 5.18 13.71 -8.69
C LYS A 299 5.71 15.14 -8.82
N PHE A 300 5.20 16.06 -8.00
CA PHE A 300 5.70 17.43 -7.95
C PHE A 300 7.09 17.53 -7.30
N GLU A 301 7.46 16.60 -6.42
CA GLU A 301 8.81 16.55 -5.86
C GLU A 301 9.88 16.27 -6.93
N PRO A 302 11.12 16.76 -6.74
CA PRO A 302 12.23 16.39 -7.59
C PRO A 302 12.46 14.87 -7.62
N PRO A 303 12.89 14.32 -8.77
CA PRO A 303 13.27 12.92 -8.85
C PRO A 303 14.44 12.61 -7.89
N PRO A 304 14.66 11.32 -7.55
CA PRO A 304 15.81 10.92 -6.76
C PRO A 304 17.13 11.45 -7.34
N PRO A 305 18.11 11.84 -6.51
CA PRO A 305 19.40 12.31 -6.99
C PRO A 305 20.13 11.22 -7.80
N PRO A 306 20.99 11.58 -8.77
CA PRO A 306 21.75 10.58 -9.51
C PRO A 306 22.71 9.82 -8.58
N VAL A 307 22.97 8.55 -8.91
CA VAL A 307 24.02 7.76 -8.23
C VAL A 307 25.39 8.37 -8.57
N ALA A 308 26.24 8.52 -7.56
CA ALA A 308 27.63 8.94 -7.75
C ALA A 308 28.56 7.72 -7.74
N GLU A 309 29.40 7.61 -8.76
CA GLU A 309 30.33 6.49 -8.93
C GLU A 309 31.73 6.84 -8.37
N ARG A 310 32.31 5.91 -7.61
CA ARG A 310 33.71 5.98 -7.19
C ARG A 310 34.65 5.51 -8.29
N SER A 311 35.93 5.91 -8.21
CA SER A 311 36.95 5.34 -9.09
C SER A 311 37.18 3.85 -8.78
N ALA A 312 37.65 3.09 -9.78
CA ALA A 312 37.96 1.66 -9.60
C ALA A 312 38.99 1.41 -8.47
N GLU A 313 39.91 2.34 -8.24
CA GLU A 313 40.88 2.29 -7.14
C GLU A 313 40.20 2.47 -5.78
N GLN A 314 39.29 3.44 -5.66
CA GLN A 314 38.51 3.68 -4.45
C GLN A 314 37.60 2.49 -4.12
N GLN A 315 36.96 1.89 -5.13
CA GLN A 315 36.14 0.68 -4.95
C GLN A 315 36.97 -0.50 -4.40
N ARG A 316 38.17 -0.74 -4.96
CA ARG A 316 39.07 -1.80 -4.47
C ARG A 316 39.54 -1.53 -3.05
N ALA A 317 39.91 -0.29 -2.74
CA ALA A 317 40.36 0.11 -1.41
C ALA A 317 39.25 -0.06 -0.35
N ALA A 318 38.02 0.35 -0.67
CA ALA A 318 36.86 0.21 0.21
C ALA A 318 36.52 -1.26 0.47
N LEU A 319 36.50 -2.09 -0.58
CA LEU A 319 36.29 -3.54 -0.44
C LEU A 319 37.39 -4.19 0.41
N ALA A 320 38.66 -3.81 0.21
CA ALA A 320 39.77 -4.30 1.02
C ALA A 320 39.65 -3.87 2.49
N SER A 321 39.14 -2.66 2.75
CA SER A 321 38.85 -2.15 4.10
C SER A 321 37.76 -3.00 4.78
N LEU A 322 36.64 -3.22 4.10
CA LEU A 322 35.52 -4.03 4.59
C LEU A 322 35.94 -5.50 4.85
N LEU A 323 36.68 -6.12 3.93
CA LEU A 323 37.17 -7.50 4.08
C LEU A 323 38.21 -7.61 5.19
N GLY A 324 39.06 -6.60 5.38
CA GLY A 324 40.06 -6.57 6.44
C GLY A 324 39.51 -6.49 7.85
N GLN A 325 38.27 -6.00 8.01
CA GLN A 325 37.57 -6.11 9.29
C GLN A 325 37.11 -7.54 9.60
N ARG A 326 36.72 -8.32 8.57
CA ARG A 326 36.26 -9.71 8.74
C ARG A 326 37.40 -10.69 8.93
N ASP A 327 38.53 -10.46 8.25
CA ASP A 327 39.73 -11.31 8.31
C ASP A 327 41.00 -10.46 8.10
N PRO A 328 41.63 -9.99 9.20
CA PRO A 328 42.81 -9.14 9.13
C PRO A 328 43.98 -9.78 8.38
N ILE A 329 44.07 -11.12 8.41
CA ILE A 329 45.16 -11.88 7.80
C ILE A 329 44.97 -11.92 6.27
N ASN A 330 43.74 -12.16 5.80
CA ASN A 330 43.45 -12.15 4.37
C ASN A 330 43.54 -10.76 3.73
N ALA A 331 43.19 -9.68 4.44
CA ALA A 331 43.37 -8.32 3.89
C ALA A 331 44.84 -7.92 3.72
N VAL A 332 45.73 -8.39 4.60
CA VAL A 332 47.18 -8.22 4.41
C VAL A 332 47.62 -8.98 3.14
N ASN A 333 47.11 -10.20 2.92
CA ASN A 333 47.41 -10.97 1.71
C ASN A 333 46.88 -10.32 0.42
N ILE A 334 45.67 -9.75 0.45
CA ILE A 334 45.09 -9.02 -0.69
C ILE A 334 45.92 -7.77 -1.00
N ARG A 335 46.27 -6.96 0.02
CA ARG A 335 47.15 -5.78 -0.16
C ARG A 335 48.52 -6.15 -0.70
N LEU A 336 49.09 -7.27 -0.25
CA LEU A 336 50.35 -7.81 -0.79
C LEU A 336 50.21 -8.28 -2.25
N MET A 337 49.07 -8.88 -2.63
CA MET A 337 48.80 -9.24 -4.02
C MET A 337 48.58 -8.02 -4.91
N ASP A 338 47.86 -7.00 -4.43
CA ASP A 338 47.59 -5.77 -5.17
C ASP A 338 48.86 -4.93 -5.35
N ALA A 339 49.70 -4.81 -4.33
CA ALA A 339 51.03 -4.20 -4.44
C ALA A 339 51.89 -4.94 -5.48
N ARG A 340 51.89 -6.27 -5.46
CA ARG A 340 52.59 -7.10 -6.46
C ARG A 340 52.03 -6.93 -7.88
N ASN A 341 50.72 -6.72 -8.02
CA ASN A 341 50.08 -6.52 -9.33
C ASN A 341 50.28 -5.10 -9.87
N ALA A 342 50.30 -4.08 -9.01
CA ALA A 342 50.65 -2.71 -9.36
C ALA A 342 52.10 -2.62 -9.85
N ASP A 343 53.03 -3.21 -9.09
CA ASP A 343 54.45 -3.33 -9.48
C ASP A 343 54.61 -4.06 -10.83
N ARG A 344 53.77 -5.07 -11.11
CA ARG A 344 53.78 -5.79 -12.39
C ARG A 344 53.28 -4.92 -13.56
N ASN A 345 52.24 -4.12 -13.35
CA ASN A 345 51.68 -3.28 -14.41
C ASN A 345 52.58 -2.07 -14.70
N ASP A 346 53.12 -1.42 -13.67
CA ASP A 346 54.12 -0.35 -13.82
C ASP A 346 55.38 -0.85 -14.53
N PHE A 347 55.77 -2.10 -14.26
CA PHE A 347 56.86 -2.77 -14.96
C PHE A 347 56.58 -2.98 -16.45
N VAL A 348 55.39 -3.48 -16.81
CA VAL A 348 54.99 -3.68 -18.21
C VAL A 348 54.96 -2.33 -18.94
N ASP A 349 54.41 -1.29 -18.33
CA ASP A 349 54.36 0.06 -18.90
C ASP A 349 55.74 0.72 -19.03
N ALA A 350 56.67 0.45 -18.10
CA ALA A 350 58.06 0.88 -18.22
C ALA A 350 58.79 0.16 -19.37
N LEU A 351 58.49 -1.13 -19.60
CA LEU A 351 59.06 -1.91 -20.69
C LEU A 351 58.59 -1.40 -22.07
N TRP A 352 57.30 -1.05 -22.19
CA TRP A 352 56.73 -0.47 -23.41
C TRP A 352 57.23 0.95 -23.69
N ARG A 353 57.38 1.79 -22.66
CA ARG A 353 57.90 3.17 -22.78
C ARG A 353 59.35 3.26 -23.27
N GLN A 354 60.13 2.19 -23.11
CA GLN A 354 61.53 2.16 -23.52
C GLN A 354 61.73 1.86 -25.03
N GLY A 355 60.65 1.66 -25.80
CA GLY A 355 60.71 1.57 -27.27
C GLY A 355 61.45 0.34 -27.80
N GLY A 356 61.33 -0.81 -27.13
CA GLY A 356 61.87 -2.08 -27.62
C GLY A 356 60.81 -2.90 -28.34
N ASP A 357 61.11 -3.42 -29.53
CA ASP A 357 60.21 -4.32 -30.24
C ASP A 357 60.13 -5.69 -29.53
N TYR A 358 59.21 -5.81 -28.58
CA TYR A 358 58.87 -7.05 -27.87
C TYR A 358 57.54 -7.59 -28.42
N ALA A 359 57.52 -8.83 -28.90
CA ALA A 359 56.34 -9.48 -29.48
C ALA A 359 55.51 -10.26 -28.44
N ASP A 360 56.12 -10.73 -27.34
CA ASP A 360 55.45 -11.46 -26.26
C ASP A 360 56.26 -11.35 -24.95
N ILE A 361 55.57 -11.41 -23.81
CA ILE A 361 56.13 -11.28 -22.46
C ILE A 361 55.51 -12.37 -21.59
N GLN A 362 56.33 -13.31 -21.11
CA GLN A 362 55.88 -14.38 -20.21
C GLN A 362 56.72 -14.42 -18.93
N VAL A 363 56.05 -14.53 -17.78
CA VAL A 363 56.71 -14.74 -16.48
C VAL A 363 56.55 -16.20 -16.09
N ARG A 364 57.67 -16.91 -15.89
CA ARG A 364 57.71 -18.30 -15.42
C ARG A 364 58.56 -18.41 -14.16
N GLN A 365 57.91 -18.63 -13.02
CA GLN A 365 58.55 -18.71 -11.70
C GLN A 365 59.45 -17.48 -11.45
N SER A 366 60.77 -17.65 -11.47
CA SER A 366 61.79 -16.62 -11.24
C SER A 366 62.44 -16.08 -12.51
N MET A 367 61.85 -16.38 -13.68
CA MET A 367 62.38 -16.03 -14.98
C MET A 367 61.36 -15.24 -15.81
N LEU A 368 61.81 -14.12 -16.36
CA LEU A 368 61.06 -13.34 -17.33
C LEU A 368 61.53 -13.71 -18.75
N ASP A 369 60.67 -14.38 -19.51
CA ASP A 369 60.87 -14.69 -20.93
C ASP A 369 60.28 -13.57 -21.79
N LEU A 370 61.10 -12.93 -22.62
CA LEU A 370 60.71 -11.86 -23.54
C LEU A 370 60.99 -12.30 -24.97
N THR A 371 59.97 -12.29 -25.81
CA THR A 371 60.10 -12.53 -27.25
C THR A 371 60.40 -11.21 -27.94
N VAL A 372 61.51 -11.12 -28.68
CA VAL A 372 61.95 -9.89 -29.38
C VAL A 372 61.91 -10.09 -30.90
N THR A 373 61.60 -9.04 -31.67
CA THR A 373 61.58 -9.08 -33.15
C THR A 373 62.90 -8.65 -33.80
N GLY A 374 64.00 -8.61 -33.04
CA GLY A 374 65.32 -8.20 -33.51
C GLY A 374 66.46 -8.96 -32.83
N THR A 375 67.71 -8.63 -33.16
CA THR A 375 68.87 -9.43 -32.73
C THR A 375 68.97 -9.61 -31.21
N VAL A 376 69.00 -10.88 -30.78
CA VAL A 376 69.25 -11.30 -29.40
C VAL A 376 70.74 -11.19 -29.11
N SER A 377 71.14 -10.32 -28.18
CA SER A 377 72.53 -10.17 -27.72
C SER A 377 72.62 -10.16 -26.20
N SER A 378 73.77 -10.58 -25.66
CA SER A 378 74.07 -10.51 -24.23
C SER A 378 74.01 -9.08 -23.68
N THR A 379 74.42 -8.09 -24.49
CA THR A 379 74.35 -6.67 -24.12
C THR A 379 72.91 -6.18 -23.96
N ARG A 380 72.02 -6.55 -24.89
CA ARG A 380 70.58 -6.19 -24.81
C ARG A 380 69.92 -6.88 -23.63
N CYS A 381 70.18 -8.16 -23.44
CA CYS A 381 69.67 -8.94 -22.32
C CYS A 381 70.15 -8.42 -20.95
N ALA A 382 71.41 -7.96 -20.84
CA ALA A 382 71.92 -7.31 -19.63
C ALA A 382 71.31 -5.92 -19.39
N ALA A 383 71.04 -5.15 -20.45
CA ALA A 383 70.34 -3.87 -20.34
C ALA A 383 68.89 -4.06 -19.85
N THR A 384 68.17 -5.03 -20.41
CA THR A 384 66.83 -5.39 -19.94
C THR A 384 66.83 -5.93 -18.51
N ALA A 385 67.82 -6.75 -18.15
CA ALA A 385 67.99 -7.24 -16.78
C ALA A 385 68.35 -6.15 -15.76
N ARG A 386 68.95 -5.02 -16.18
CA ARG A 386 69.20 -3.87 -15.30
C ARG A 386 67.95 -3.06 -14.98
N LEU A 387 66.96 -3.05 -15.88
CA LEU A 387 65.66 -2.43 -15.61
C LEU A 387 64.89 -3.18 -14.50
N MET A 388 65.22 -4.46 -14.31
CA MET A 388 64.66 -5.28 -13.24
C MET A 388 65.25 -4.94 -11.85
N GLN A 389 66.23 -4.04 -11.73
CA GLN A 389 66.93 -3.74 -10.46
C GLN A 389 66.12 -2.94 -9.43
N GLY A 390 64.81 -2.78 -9.60
CA GLY A 390 63.93 -2.12 -8.64
C GLY A 390 62.51 -2.69 -8.57
N VAL A 391 62.23 -3.79 -9.27
CA VAL A 391 60.89 -4.39 -9.34
C VAL A 391 60.77 -5.47 -8.27
N ALA A 392 59.82 -5.34 -7.33
CA ALA A 392 59.63 -6.26 -6.20
C ALA A 392 58.98 -7.62 -6.58
N ALA A 393 59.27 -8.12 -7.78
CA ALA A 393 58.92 -9.47 -8.21
C ALA A 393 60.12 -10.40 -8.01
N HIS A 394 59.90 -11.66 -7.59
CA HIS A 394 60.96 -12.67 -7.42
C HIS A 394 61.56 -13.14 -8.76
N ILE A 395 62.07 -12.23 -9.60
CA ILE A 395 62.65 -12.50 -10.91
C ILE A 395 64.17 -12.36 -10.84
N ASP A 396 64.86 -13.50 -10.90
CA ASP A 396 66.31 -13.57 -10.80
C ASP A 396 66.99 -13.65 -12.18
N ARG A 397 66.21 -13.92 -13.23
CA ARG A 397 66.70 -14.06 -14.61
C ARG A 397 65.76 -13.45 -15.63
N VAL A 398 66.34 -12.84 -16.65
CA VAL A 398 65.66 -12.46 -17.89
C VAL A 398 66.17 -13.36 -19.02
N ARG A 399 65.29 -13.83 -19.89
CA ARG A 399 65.66 -14.51 -21.13
C ARG A 399 65.04 -13.74 -22.29
N LEU A 400 65.88 -13.34 -23.24
CA LEU A 400 65.44 -12.85 -24.54
C LEU A 400 65.41 -14.01 -25.52
N HIS A 401 64.30 -14.21 -26.21
CA HIS A 401 64.12 -15.24 -27.23
C HIS A 401 63.72 -14.62 -28.56
N ASP A 402 64.39 -15.04 -29.63
CA ASP A 402 63.99 -14.75 -31.01
C ASP A 402 63.52 -16.07 -31.65
N PRO A 403 62.22 -16.17 -31.98
CA PRO A 403 61.62 -17.39 -32.49
C PRO A 403 62.03 -17.69 -33.95
N GLU A 404 62.38 -16.68 -34.73
CA GLU A 404 62.79 -16.83 -36.13
C GLU A 404 64.23 -17.33 -36.23
N ALA A 405 65.14 -16.78 -35.41
CA ALA A 405 66.54 -17.18 -35.38
C ALA A 405 66.83 -18.40 -34.48
N ARG A 406 65.83 -18.89 -33.72
CA ARG A 406 65.96 -19.93 -32.67
C ARG A 406 67.08 -19.64 -31.67
N ARG A 407 67.36 -18.36 -31.40
CA ARG A 407 68.40 -17.93 -30.46
C ARG A 407 67.76 -17.46 -29.17
N SER A 408 68.37 -17.81 -28.05
CA SER A 408 67.96 -17.33 -26.74
C SER A 408 69.18 -16.96 -25.90
N VAL A 409 69.13 -15.83 -25.21
CA VAL A 409 70.16 -15.41 -24.27
C VAL A 409 69.50 -15.13 -22.93
N SER A 410 70.06 -15.70 -21.86
CA SER A 410 69.58 -15.51 -20.50
C SER A 410 70.61 -14.77 -19.66
N CYS A 411 70.17 -13.77 -18.92
CA CYS A 411 71.00 -12.91 -18.08
C CYS A 411 70.43 -12.88 -16.67
N ALA A 412 71.32 -12.86 -15.67
CA ALA A 412 70.91 -12.67 -14.29
C ALA A 412 70.51 -11.22 -14.05
N VAL A 413 69.45 -11.01 -13.28
CA VAL A 413 69.10 -9.70 -12.75
C VAL A 413 70.12 -9.35 -11.67
N PRO A 414 70.90 -8.27 -11.80
CA PRO A 414 71.92 -7.95 -10.82
C PRO A 414 71.24 -7.47 -9.52
N ARG A 415 71.36 -8.23 -8.43
CA ARG A 415 70.81 -7.83 -7.13
C ARG A 415 71.61 -6.65 -6.57
N THR A 416 70.96 -5.55 -6.24
CA THR A 416 71.56 -4.50 -5.41
C THR A 416 71.72 -5.05 -4.00
N VAL A 417 72.94 -5.02 -3.48
CA VAL A 417 73.22 -5.36 -2.09
C VAL A 417 72.79 -4.16 -1.24
N GLU A 418 71.54 -4.14 -0.79
CA GLU A 418 71.09 -3.58 0.50
C GLU A 418 69.56 -3.67 0.59
N GLY A 419 69.08 -4.52 1.51
CA GLY A 419 67.67 -4.80 1.73
C GLY A 419 67.54 -6.13 2.44
N ALA A 420 67.65 -6.10 3.77
CA ALA A 420 67.64 -7.29 4.60
C ALA A 420 66.38 -8.15 4.35
N ALA A 421 66.62 -9.43 4.09
CA ALA A 421 65.59 -10.46 4.12
C ALA A 421 65.05 -10.58 5.55
N VAL A 422 63.82 -10.12 5.79
CA VAL A 422 63.06 -10.53 6.98
C VAL A 422 62.36 -11.83 6.61
N SER A 423 63.02 -12.94 6.93
CA SER A 423 62.39 -14.26 6.92
C SER A 423 61.34 -14.34 8.03
N ALA A 424 60.21 -14.95 7.70
CA ALA A 424 59.15 -15.30 8.63
C ALA A 424 59.63 -16.35 9.64
N ALA A 425 60.21 -15.91 10.74
CA ALA A 425 60.34 -16.65 12.00
C ALA A 425 60.69 -15.63 13.10
N PHE A 426 60.04 -15.74 14.27
CA PHE A 426 60.20 -14.90 15.47
C PHE A 426 59.36 -13.61 15.52
N LEU A 427 58.08 -13.77 15.85
CA LEU A 427 57.33 -12.74 16.58
C LEU A 427 57.67 -12.87 18.08
N SER A 428 58.44 -11.92 18.61
CA SER A 428 58.35 -11.54 20.02
C SER A 428 58.41 -10.02 20.15
N THR A 429 57.59 -9.49 21.05
CA THR A 429 57.17 -8.09 21.19
C THR A 429 58.23 -7.12 21.75
N ALA A 430 59.51 -7.45 21.70
CA ALA A 430 60.51 -6.78 22.55
C ALA A 430 61.46 -5.77 21.87
N ASN A 431 61.51 -5.61 20.54
CA ASN A 431 62.53 -4.77 19.88
C ASN A 431 61.98 -3.61 19.03
N LEU A 432 61.06 -2.83 19.61
CA LEU A 432 60.63 -1.52 19.09
C LEU A 432 61.60 -0.41 19.54
N LYS A 433 62.87 -0.47 19.16
CA LYS A 433 63.84 0.64 19.29
C LYS A 433 65.20 0.28 18.69
N LEU A 434 65.31 0.37 17.37
CA LEU A 434 66.49 0.83 16.61
C LEU A 434 66.27 0.41 15.17
N LEU A 435 66.13 1.39 14.28
CA LEU A 435 66.70 1.41 12.91
C LEU A 435 66.28 2.75 12.31
N ALA A 436 67.25 3.66 12.23
CA ALA A 436 67.11 4.92 11.52
C ALA A 436 66.87 4.63 10.03
N LEU A 437 65.77 5.16 9.51
CA LEU A 437 65.39 5.07 8.10
C LEU A 437 66.37 5.87 7.23
N PRO A 438 66.80 5.37 6.06
CA PRO A 438 67.52 6.18 5.10
C PRO A 438 66.55 7.15 4.41
N VAL A 439 67.08 8.35 4.18
CA VAL A 439 66.57 9.50 3.43
C VAL A 439 65.28 9.27 2.64
N VAL A 440 64.24 9.90 3.15
CA VAL A 440 62.98 10.25 2.48
C VAL A 440 63.29 10.84 1.10
N GLN A 441 63.00 10.11 0.02
CA GLN A 441 62.53 10.79 -1.19
C GLN A 441 61.25 11.50 -0.78
N THR A 442 61.24 12.82 -0.93
CA THR A 442 60.03 13.62 -0.78
C THR A 442 58.95 13.04 -1.69
N ILE A 443 58.07 12.24 -1.10
CA ILE A 443 56.70 12.11 -1.57
C ILE A 443 56.19 13.54 -1.58
N ASP A 444 55.80 14.02 -2.75
CA ASP A 444 55.14 15.30 -2.90
C ASP A 444 53.97 15.33 -1.92
N ALA A 445 54.05 16.20 -0.91
CA ALA A 445 53.02 16.40 0.09
C ALA A 445 51.78 17.11 -0.48
N SER A 446 51.60 17.10 -1.80
CA SER A 446 50.36 17.48 -2.49
C SER A 446 49.39 16.33 -2.72
N ASP A 447 49.81 15.06 -2.58
CA ASP A 447 48.89 13.92 -2.42
C ASP A 447 48.56 13.71 -0.93
N VAL A 448 48.08 14.77 -0.30
CA VAL A 448 47.29 14.61 0.93
C VAL A 448 46.02 13.91 0.50
N THR A 449 45.93 12.60 0.68
CA THR A 449 44.61 11.95 0.84
C THR A 449 43.87 12.81 1.85
N PRO A 450 42.78 13.49 1.46
CA PRO A 450 42.14 14.45 2.35
C PRO A 450 41.83 13.71 3.64
N VAL A 451 42.32 14.23 4.77
CA VAL A 451 41.88 13.75 6.08
C VAL A 451 40.38 13.98 6.09
N ILE A 452 39.62 12.91 5.88
CA ILE A 452 38.18 12.99 5.78
C ILE A 452 37.68 13.45 7.14
N ASP A 453 37.21 14.69 7.22
CA ASP A 453 36.55 15.18 8.43
C ASP A 453 35.23 14.42 8.56
N LEU A 454 35.27 13.33 9.33
CA LEU A 454 34.12 12.47 9.58
C LEU A 454 32.93 13.26 10.15
N LYS A 455 33.18 14.31 10.95
CA LYS A 455 32.11 15.14 11.48
C LYS A 455 31.47 15.98 10.38
N GLN A 456 32.26 16.52 9.45
CA GLN A 456 31.74 17.23 8.29
C GLN A 456 30.98 16.30 7.35
N ALA A 457 31.51 15.11 7.06
CA ALA A 457 30.82 14.11 6.24
C ALA A 457 29.45 13.73 6.85
N MET A 458 29.40 13.47 8.17
CA MET A 458 28.15 13.22 8.87
C MET A 458 27.15 14.39 8.80
N ARG A 459 27.63 15.64 8.86
CA ARG A 459 26.79 16.83 8.68
C ARG A 459 26.23 16.91 7.26
N ASN A 460 27.06 16.70 6.25
CA ASN A 460 26.64 16.73 4.84
C ASN A 460 25.57 15.68 4.55
N ILE A 461 25.78 14.44 5.02
CA ILE A 461 24.81 13.35 4.89
C ILE A 461 23.48 13.74 5.54
N ARG A 462 23.49 14.26 6.78
CA ARG A 462 22.27 14.69 7.47
C ARG A 462 21.52 15.80 6.70
N THR A 463 22.25 16.80 6.22
CA THR A 463 21.66 17.89 5.42
C THR A 463 21.05 17.36 4.13
N ALA A 464 21.79 16.56 3.36
CA ALA A 464 21.32 16.01 2.09
C ALA A 464 20.11 15.08 2.26
N LEU A 465 20.06 14.26 3.32
CA LEU A 465 18.89 13.43 3.62
C LEU A 465 17.68 14.26 4.08
N THR A 466 17.91 15.36 4.82
CA THR A 466 16.84 16.28 5.22
C THR A 466 16.24 16.99 4.00
N GLU A 467 17.06 17.35 3.00
CA GLU A 467 16.60 17.88 1.71
C GLU A 467 15.76 16.86 0.91
N GLN A 468 15.94 15.56 1.19
CA GLN A 468 15.10 14.48 0.67
C GLN A 468 13.93 14.13 1.62
N HIS A 469 13.56 14.99 2.57
CA HIS A 469 12.47 14.76 3.53
C HIS A 469 12.61 13.49 4.39
N LEU A 470 13.83 13.02 4.61
CA LEU A 470 14.15 11.87 5.44
C LEU A 470 14.74 12.33 6.77
N VAL A 471 14.27 11.75 7.87
CA VAL A 471 14.73 12.13 9.20
C VAL A 471 15.86 11.19 9.62
N VAL A 472 17.02 11.75 9.97
CA VAL A 472 18.16 10.98 10.51
C VAL A 472 18.09 10.94 12.03
N GLU A 473 17.86 9.76 12.59
CA GLU A 473 17.84 9.53 14.04
C GLU A 473 19.26 9.41 14.60
N ALA A 474 20.10 8.64 13.92
CA ALA A 474 21.48 8.43 14.31
C ALA A 474 22.31 8.04 13.08
N LEU A 475 23.59 8.40 13.11
CA LEU A 475 24.52 8.12 12.02
C LEU A 475 25.89 7.81 12.63
N SER A 476 26.55 6.77 12.13
CA SER A 476 27.92 6.44 12.48
C SER A 476 28.69 6.03 11.22
N LEU A 477 29.94 6.48 11.13
CA LEU A 477 30.87 6.12 10.06
C LEU A 477 31.96 5.23 10.67
N GLY A 478 32.06 4.00 10.17
CA GLY A 478 33.11 3.03 10.48
C GLY A 478 34.10 2.89 9.33
N ALA A 479 35.09 2.00 9.49
CA ALA A 479 36.12 1.77 8.48
C ALA A 479 35.65 0.79 7.39
N GLY A 480 34.91 1.27 6.40
CA GLY A 480 34.33 0.41 5.35
C GLY A 480 32.82 0.23 5.44
N ASP A 481 32.20 0.69 6.52
CA ASP A 481 30.76 0.60 6.75
C ASP A 481 30.17 1.90 7.32
N LEU A 482 28.89 2.12 7.07
CA LEU A 482 28.10 3.24 7.58
C LEU A 482 26.81 2.70 8.16
N VAL A 483 26.47 3.12 9.37
CA VAL A 483 25.19 2.79 10.03
C VAL A 483 24.32 4.03 10.09
N LEU A 484 23.14 3.96 9.47
CA LEU A 484 22.15 5.02 9.43
C LEU A 484 20.84 4.54 10.04
N TYR A 485 20.41 5.19 11.11
CA TYR A 485 19.04 5.05 11.63
C TYR A 485 18.21 6.19 11.07
N TYR A 486 17.11 5.86 10.40
CA TYR A 486 16.29 6.86 9.72
C TYR A 486 14.81 6.64 9.97
N ARG A 487 14.01 7.69 9.76
CA ARG A 487 12.55 7.61 9.68
C ARG A 487 12.08 8.12 8.34
N ASN A 488 11.24 7.32 7.70
CA ASN A 488 10.46 7.71 6.55
C ASN A 488 9.10 8.20 7.04
N ASN A 489 8.84 9.50 6.92
CA ASN A 489 7.56 10.12 7.25
C ASN A 489 6.90 10.79 6.02
N HIS A 490 7.47 10.58 4.83
CA HIS A 490 7.11 11.33 3.63
C HIS A 490 6.76 10.40 2.47
N TYR A 491 7.62 9.45 2.13
CA TYR A 491 7.38 8.52 1.03
C TYR A 491 6.44 7.39 1.47
N PHE A 492 5.43 7.09 0.65
CA PHE A 492 4.50 6.00 0.95
C PHE A 492 5.20 4.65 0.94
N ALA A 493 6.04 4.40 -0.06
CA ALA A 493 6.85 3.20 -0.15
C ALA A 493 8.15 3.37 0.63
N GLU A 494 8.52 2.33 1.37
CA GLU A 494 9.82 2.30 2.02
C GLU A 494 10.96 2.15 1.01
N THR A 495 10.68 1.54 -0.14
CA THR A 495 11.63 1.36 -1.23
C THR A 495 12.02 2.71 -1.86
N ASP A 496 11.08 3.65 -2.02
CA ASP A 496 11.39 4.99 -2.52
C ASP A 496 12.30 5.77 -1.55
N ALA A 497 12.07 5.61 -0.25
CA ALA A 497 12.93 6.21 0.78
C ALA A 497 14.36 5.64 0.70
N ILE A 498 14.50 4.32 0.60
CA ILE A 498 15.80 3.65 0.55
C ILE A 498 16.56 4.00 -0.72
N ASP A 499 15.90 4.03 -1.88
CA ASP A 499 16.53 4.42 -3.15
C ASP A 499 17.16 5.83 -3.03
N ARG A 500 16.42 6.79 -2.48
CA ARG A 500 16.92 8.15 -2.22
C ARG A 500 18.06 8.19 -1.20
N ILE A 501 17.96 7.43 -0.11
CA ILE A 501 19.02 7.30 0.88
C ILE A 501 20.30 6.81 0.22
N VAL A 502 20.23 5.70 -0.50
CA VAL A 502 21.39 5.07 -1.14
C VAL A 502 22.04 6.05 -2.12
N ARG A 503 21.26 6.72 -2.97
CA ARG A 503 21.77 7.73 -3.92
C ARG A 503 22.49 8.87 -3.21
N VAL A 504 21.91 9.42 -2.14
CA VAL A 504 22.58 10.43 -1.31
C VAL A 504 23.88 9.90 -0.72
N LEU A 505 23.86 8.68 -0.16
CA LEU A 505 25.05 8.08 0.45
C LEU A 505 26.14 7.78 -0.58
N THR A 506 25.81 7.38 -1.82
CA THR A 506 26.83 7.20 -2.87
C THR A 506 27.59 8.48 -3.19
N ARG A 507 27.03 9.66 -2.91
CA ARG A 507 27.66 10.96 -3.13
C ARG A 507 28.34 11.52 -1.88
N GLU A 508 27.66 11.46 -0.74
CA GLU A 508 28.08 12.14 0.48
C GLU A 508 28.93 11.25 1.42
N ALA A 509 28.83 9.91 1.30
CA ALA A 509 29.61 9.02 2.15
C ALA A 509 31.08 8.96 1.70
N PRO A 510 32.03 8.89 2.65
CA PRO A 510 33.45 8.73 2.37
C PRO A 510 33.73 7.61 1.35
N PRO A 511 34.71 7.76 0.44
CA PRO A 511 34.97 6.76 -0.61
C PRO A 511 35.33 5.37 -0.09
N ASP A 512 35.88 5.27 1.12
CA ASP A 512 36.28 4.03 1.78
C ASP A 512 35.09 3.23 2.33
N VAL A 513 33.88 3.80 2.41
CA VAL A 513 32.65 3.10 2.84
C VAL A 513 32.10 2.25 1.69
N GLU A 514 32.05 0.94 1.90
CA GLU A 514 31.52 -0.06 0.95
C GLU A 514 30.13 -0.56 1.33
N LYS A 515 29.81 -0.65 2.62
CA LYS A 515 28.54 -1.18 3.11
C LYS A 515 27.70 -0.10 3.80
N PHE A 516 26.45 0.06 3.38
CA PHE A 516 25.46 0.88 4.08
C PHE A 516 24.52 -0.03 4.86
N ARG A 517 24.40 0.21 6.16
CA ARG A 517 23.47 -0.45 7.07
C ARG A 517 22.36 0.53 7.41
N LEU A 518 21.23 0.41 6.73
CA LEU A 518 20.11 1.34 6.84
C LEU A 518 19.06 0.72 7.75
N ILE A 519 18.79 1.32 8.90
CA ILE A 519 17.88 0.79 9.92
C ILE A 519 16.66 1.70 10.00
N ALA A 520 15.52 1.19 9.53
CA ALA A 520 14.25 1.90 9.60
C ALA A 520 13.75 1.93 11.05
N ILE A 521 13.49 3.14 11.54
CA ILE A 521 12.91 3.39 12.86
C ILE A 521 11.43 3.74 12.70
N TYR A 522 10.58 3.10 13.50
CA TYR A 522 9.18 3.50 13.64
C TYR A 522 8.86 3.63 15.13
N GLY A 523 8.22 4.71 15.56
CA GLY A 523 7.86 4.90 16.98
C GLY A 523 9.06 4.80 17.95
N GLY A 524 10.28 5.11 17.48
CA GLY A 524 11.51 5.01 18.28
C GLY A 524 12.11 3.60 18.40
N ILE A 525 11.56 2.60 17.71
CA ILE A 525 12.07 1.23 17.69
C ILE A 525 12.55 0.81 16.28
N PRO A 526 13.69 0.08 16.17
CA PRO A 526 14.11 -0.50 14.90
C PRO A 526 13.11 -1.56 14.40
N GLN A 527 12.74 -1.48 13.11
CA GLN A 527 11.80 -2.42 12.48
C GLN A 527 12.49 -3.36 11.48
N GLN A 528 13.29 -2.80 10.57
CA GLN A 528 13.98 -3.54 9.51
C GLN A 528 15.36 -2.94 9.24
N GLU A 529 16.37 -3.78 9.00
CA GLU A 529 17.69 -3.38 8.54
C GLU A 529 17.84 -3.76 7.06
N PHE A 530 18.35 -2.82 6.27
CA PHE A 530 18.69 -3.00 4.86
C PHE A 530 20.20 -2.87 4.73
N ASP A 531 20.83 -3.99 4.38
CA ASP A 531 22.25 -4.06 4.08
C ASP A 531 22.44 -3.81 2.58
N VAL A 532 23.04 -2.67 2.24
CA VAL A 532 23.28 -2.26 0.86
C VAL A 532 24.77 -2.22 0.56
N LEU A 533 25.19 -2.93 -0.48
CA LEU A 533 26.57 -2.87 -0.98
C LEU A 533 26.71 -1.78 -2.03
N ARG A 534 27.59 -0.80 -1.77
CA ARG A 534 27.77 0.38 -2.62
C ARG A 534 28.33 0.05 -4.01
N GLY A 535 29.34 -0.81 -4.10
CA GLY A 535 29.97 -1.16 -5.38
C GLY A 535 29.00 -1.78 -6.41
N PRO A 536 28.14 -2.76 -6.04
CA PRO A 536 27.05 -3.23 -6.90
C PRO A 536 26.09 -2.13 -7.36
N VAL A 537 25.69 -1.20 -6.48
CA VAL A 537 24.81 -0.08 -6.84
C VAL A 537 25.45 0.83 -7.89
N GLU A 538 26.71 1.21 -7.69
CA GLU A 538 27.48 2.03 -8.63
C GLU A 538 27.60 1.35 -10.00
N ARG A 539 27.81 0.03 -10.03
CA ARG A 539 27.86 -0.74 -11.29
C ARG A 539 26.50 -0.81 -11.99
N SER A 540 25.41 -1.00 -11.25
CA SER A 540 24.05 -0.99 -11.80
C SER A 540 23.74 0.36 -12.46
N ALA A 541 24.08 1.47 -11.78
CA ALA A 541 23.92 2.82 -12.31
C ALA A 541 24.68 3.04 -13.64
N SER A 542 25.93 2.57 -13.75
CA SER A 542 26.74 2.67 -14.98
C SER A 542 26.14 1.91 -16.18
N GLN A 543 25.29 0.92 -15.92
CA GLN A 543 24.62 0.10 -16.94
C GLN A 543 23.25 0.66 -17.36
N ASN A 544 22.87 1.86 -16.91
CA ASN A 544 21.58 2.52 -17.21
C ASN A 544 20.33 1.72 -16.79
N SER A 545 20.45 0.71 -15.91
CA SER A 545 19.27 0.07 -15.31
C SER A 545 18.58 1.00 -14.32
N GLY A 546 19.36 1.81 -13.58
CA GLY A 546 18.83 2.72 -12.55
C GLY A 546 18.24 2.01 -11.33
N GLU A 547 18.15 0.68 -11.34
CA GLU A 547 17.60 -0.18 -10.30
C GLU A 547 18.65 -0.50 -9.22
N ILE A 548 18.30 -0.19 -7.97
CA ILE A 548 19.10 -0.48 -6.78
C ILE A 548 18.70 -1.84 -6.17
N TRP A 549 17.48 -2.31 -6.44
CA TRP A 549 16.81 -3.43 -5.76
C TRP A 549 17.21 -4.85 -6.21
N ASP A 550 18.19 -4.97 -7.12
CA ASP A 550 18.83 -6.25 -7.47
C ASP A 550 19.67 -6.79 -6.26
N LYS A 551 20.61 -7.71 -6.49
CA LYS A 551 21.56 -8.33 -5.54
C LYS A 551 22.41 -7.37 -4.67
N SER A 552 22.13 -6.07 -4.68
CA SER A 552 22.80 -5.06 -3.87
C SER A 552 22.20 -4.90 -2.48
N VAL A 553 20.90 -5.21 -2.30
CA VAL A 553 20.16 -5.03 -1.05
C VAL A 553 19.85 -6.39 -0.43
N SER A 554 20.08 -6.51 0.87
CA SER A 554 19.72 -7.69 1.67
C SER A 554 18.94 -7.27 2.90
N LEU A 555 17.90 -8.03 3.22
CA LEU A 555 17.05 -7.79 4.38
C LEU A 555 17.65 -8.50 5.60
N VAL A 556 17.88 -7.74 6.67
CA VAL A 556 18.47 -8.26 7.91
C VAL A 556 17.62 -7.84 9.10
N VAL A 557 17.53 -8.72 10.10
CA VAL A 557 16.84 -8.39 11.34
C VAL A 557 17.68 -7.39 12.15
N PRO A 558 17.12 -6.23 12.56
CA PRO A 558 17.89 -5.25 13.31
C PRO A 558 18.39 -5.80 14.66
N PRO A 559 19.63 -5.50 15.07
CA PRO A 559 20.18 -5.96 16.33
C PRO A 559 19.37 -5.45 17.53
N MET A 560 19.31 -6.22 18.62
CA MET A 560 18.64 -5.77 19.86
C MET A 560 19.43 -4.66 20.56
N ASP A 561 20.75 -4.73 20.54
CA ASP A 561 21.63 -3.68 21.05
C ASP A 561 21.89 -2.63 19.95
N ASN A 562 21.61 -1.36 20.26
CA ASN A 562 21.69 -0.25 19.32
C ASN A 562 22.51 0.90 19.95
N PRO A 563 23.82 0.73 20.16
CA PRO A 563 24.64 1.69 20.91
C PRO A 563 24.75 3.05 20.20
N VAL A 564 24.76 3.06 18.87
CA VAL A 564 24.78 4.29 18.06
C VAL A 564 23.49 5.11 18.27
N LEU A 565 22.34 4.44 18.26
CA LEU A 565 21.05 5.07 18.53
C LEU A 565 20.95 5.55 19.98
N ALA A 566 21.39 4.73 20.94
CA ALA A 566 21.39 5.08 22.36
C ALA A 566 22.30 6.29 22.68
N ALA A 567 23.45 6.38 22.02
CA ALA A 567 24.36 7.52 22.15
C ALA A 567 23.73 8.80 21.58
N ALA A 568 23.18 8.74 20.37
CA ALA A 568 22.50 9.87 19.73
C ALA A 568 21.25 10.32 20.50
N GLY A 569 20.52 9.38 21.11
CA GLY A 569 19.31 9.65 21.87
C GLY A 569 19.52 10.61 23.05
N ARG A 570 20.72 10.63 23.67
CA ARG A 570 21.03 11.53 24.79
C ARG A 570 21.03 13.01 24.40
N GLU A 571 21.29 13.31 23.13
CA GLU A 571 21.31 14.67 22.59
C GLU A 571 20.02 15.00 21.82
N THR A 572 19.25 13.97 21.45
CA THR A 572 18.08 14.11 20.56
C THR A 572 16.76 14.19 21.32
N TYR A 573 16.63 13.50 22.47
CA TYR A 573 15.42 13.51 23.28
C TYR A 573 15.55 14.49 24.47
N PRO A 574 14.45 15.16 24.90
CA PRO A 574 13.08 15.02 24.38
C PRO A 574 12.87 15.76 23.05
N ARG A 575 11.98 15.24 22.19
CA ARG A 575 11.57 15.89 20.95
C ARG A 575 10.12 16.33 21.01
N PHE A 576 9.90 17.60 20.74
CA PHE A 576 8.56 18.17 20.61
C PHE A 576 8.23 18.37 19.14
N SER A 577 7.07 17.89 18.72
CA SER A 577 6.48 18.14 17.42
C SER A 577 5.06 18.66 17.58
N TRP A 578 4.64 19.53 16.67
CA TRP A 578 3.26 19.99 16.62
C TRP A 578 2.89 20.40 15.21
N GLY A 579 1.59 20.40 14.91
CA GLY A 579 1.08 20.86 13.63
C GLY A 579 -0.43 21.04 13.66
N ILE A 580 -0.94 21.82 12.71
CA ILE A 580 -2.37 22.06 12.53
C ILE A 580 -2.74 21.57 11.14
N TYR A 581 -3.73 20.67 11.05
CA TYR A 581 -4.14 20.07 9.80
C TYR A 581 -5.66 20.07 9.66
N PRO A 582 -6.20 20.27 8.45
CA PRO A 582 -7.60 20.01 8.20
C PRO A 582 -7.87 18.51 8.30
N GLN A 583 -8.96 18.13 8.93
CA GLN A 583 -9.41 16.75 9.01
C GLN A 583 -10.84 16.65 8.51
N LEU A 584 -11.12 15.62 7.72
CA LEU A 584 -12.46 15.30 7.24
C LEU A 584 -13.00 14.09 8.00
N ARG A 585 -14.20 14.23 8.55
CA ARG A 585 -15.00 13.12 9.06
C ARG A 585 -16.22 12.92 8.20
N GLN A 586 -16.58 11.67 7.99
CA GLN A 586 -17.72 11.28 7.19
C GLN A 586 -18.63 10.34 7.97
N ALA A 587 -19.94 10.55 7.82
CA ALA A 587 -20.97 9.62 8.24
C ALA A 587 -21.76 9.26 6.99
N LEU A 588 -21.55 8.04 6.49
CA LEU A 588 -22.18 7.56 5.27
C LEU A 588 -23.37 6.66 5.62
N PHE A 589 -24.39 6.71 4.77
CA PHE A 589 -25.60 5.88 4.84
C PHE A 589 -26.45 6.10 6.10
N ASP A 590 -26.42 7.31 6.68
CA ASP A 590 -27.45 7.67 7.67
C ASP A 590 -28.83 7.77 6.98
N PRO A 591 -29.88 7.14 7.55
CA PRO A 591 -31.20 7.09 6.91
C PRO A 591 -31.85 8.46 6.64
N ASN A 592 -31.58 9.46 7.48
CA ASN A 592 -32.14 10.81 7.33
C ASN A 592 -31.22 11.70 6.48
N GLN A 593 -29.91 11.49 6.61
CA GLN A 593 -28.90 12.25 5.88
C GLN A 593 -27.78 11.33 5.34
N PRO A 594 -27.97 10.74 4.15
CA PRO A 594 -27.07 9.71 3.62
C PRO A 594 -25.59 10.08 3.52
N PHE A 595 -25.29 11.37 3.41
CA PHE A 595 -23.95 11.90 3.36
C PHE A 595 -23.81 13.02 4.39
N GLY A 596 -23.29 12.65 5.56
CA GLY A 596 -22.83 13.56 6.59
C GLY A 596 -21.33 13.82 6.42
N VAL A 597 -20.91 15.08 6.50
CA VAL A 597 -19.50 15.48 6.52
C VAL A 597 -19.27 16.50 7.62
N GLN A 598 -18.09 16.41 8.23
CA GLN A 598 -17.58 17.39 9.16
C GLN A 598 -16.14 17.72 8.79
N LEU A 599 -15.87 19.00 8.59
CA LEU A 599 -14.53 19.55 8.39
C LEU A 599 -14.04 20.10 9.73
N LEU A 600 -12.89 19.64 10.19
CA LEU A 600 -12.27 20.05 11.44
C LEU A 600 -10.89 20.66 11.19
N ALA A 601 -10.46 21.56 12.07
CA ALA A 601 -9.06 21.87 12.28
C ALA A 601 -8.55 21.07 13.48
N ALA A 602 -7.53 20.25 13.30
CA ALA A 602 -6.90 19.46 14.34
C ALA A 602 -5.50 20.01 14.65
N ALA A 603 -5.28 20.46 15.88
CA ALA A 603 -3.98 20.81 16.41
C ALA A 603 -3.40 19.61 17.14
N ASN A 604 -2.39 18.98 16.54
CA ASN A 604 -1.70 17.82 17.09
C ASN A 604 -0.41 18.27 17.79
N ALA A 605 -0.10 17.67 18.91
CA ALA A 605 1.17 17.84 19.62
C ALA A 605 1.71 16.47 20.07
N GLY A 606 3.02 16.28 19.92
CA GLY A 606 3.73 15.08 20.33
C GLY A 606 5.00 15.45 21.10
N LEU A 607 5.26 14.72 22.17
CA LEU A 607 6.48 14.80 22.97
C LEU A 607 7.09 13.41 23.10
N GLU A 608 8.14 13.14 22.34
CA GLU A 608 8.93 11.92 22.49
C GLU A 608 9.93 12.13 23.63
N LEU A 609 9.80 11.37 24.72
CA LEU A 609 10.60 11.52 25.94
C LEU A 609 11.88 10.69 25.90
N ALA A 610 11.81 9.52 25.27
CA ALA A 610 12.91 8.58 25.08
C ALA A 610 12.59 7.70 23.87
N PRO A 611 13.55 6.91 23.33
CA PRO A 611 13.24 5.92 22.31
C PRO A 611 12.09 5.00 22.75
N GLY A 612 11.03 4.93 21.93
CA GLY A 612 9.84 4.15 22.24
C GLY A 612 8.83 4.84 23.16
N LEU A 613 9.19 5.87 23.92
CA LEU A 613 8.32 6.53 24.89
C LEU A 613 7.85 7.90 24.39
N SER A 614 6.55 8.06 24.21
CA SER A 614 5.96 9.29 23.70
C SER A 614 4.66 9.67 24.43
N VAL A 615 4.35 10.96 24.40
CA VAL A 615 3.06 11.51 24.81
C VAL A 615 2.51 12.29 23.63
N SER A 616 1.32 11.97 23.16
CA SER A 616 0.66 12.67 22.05
C SER A 616 -0.74 13.12 22.43
N GLY A 617 -1.20 14.18 21.78
CA GLY A 617 -2.59 14.60 21.88
C GLY A 617 -3.05 15.44 20.71
N SER A 618 -4.36 15.45 20.50
CA SER A 618 -5.03 16.28 19.49
C SER A 618 -6.13 17.13 20.12
N LEU A 619 -6.12 18.42 19.80
CA LEU A 619 -7.24 19.33 20.05
C LEU A 619 -7.93 19.60 18.72
N GLU A 620 -9.23 19.36 18.65
CA GLU A 620 -9.98 19.45 17.40
C GLU A 620 -11.09 20.48 17.52
N VAL A 621 -11.29 21.24 16.45
CA VAL A 621 -12.31 22.28 16.33
C VAL A 621 -13.13 22.03 15.06
N SER A 622 -14.44 21.82 15.21
CA SER A 622 -15.36 21.74 14.06
C SER A 622 -15.45 23.10 13.37
N LEU A 623 -15.08 23.15 12.09
CA LEU A 623 -15.20 24.35 11.25
C LEU A 623 -16.55 24.36 10.50
N TYR A 624 -17.00 23.17 10.08
CA TYR A 624 -18.26 22.96 9.39
C TYR A 624 -18.74 21.55 9.68
N ASP A 625 -20.03 21.39 9.98
CA ASP A 625 -20.69 20.10 10.06
C ASP A 625 -22.10 20.22 9.49
N ASN A 626 -22.57 19.14 8.88
CA ASN A 626 -23.95 19.04 8.43
C ASN A 626 -24.70 17.86 9.05
N PHE A 627 -24.15 17.15 10.03
CA PHE A 627 -24.75 15.93 10.59
C PHE A 627 -26.17 16.14 11.16
N ASP A 628 -27.08 15.20 10.88
CA ASP A 628 -28.36 15.10 11.58
C ASP A 628 -28.15 14.53 12.98
N THR A 629 -28.20 15.41 13.99
CA THR A 629 -27.99 15.06 15.40
C THR A 629 -29.29 14.76 16.15
N THR A 630 -30.45 14.78 15.46
CA THR A 630 -31.76 14.56 16.10
C THR A 630 -32.06 13.09 16.37
N ARG A 631 -31.35 12.19 15.68
CA ARG A 631 -31.50 10.74 15.84
C ARG A 631 -30.86 10.27 17.15
N THR A 632 -31.60 9.46 17.89
CA THR A 632 -31.08 8.72 19.04
C THR A 632 -30.79 7.28 18.63
N SER A 633 -29.83 6.65 19.30
CA SER A 633 -29.55 5.23 19.11
C SER A 633 -30.76 4.38 19.53
N ASP A 634 -31.10 3.40 18.72
CA ASP A 634 -32.11 2.35 18.97
C ASP A 634 -31.45 1.03 19.43
N SER A 635 -30.15 1.05 19.72
CA SER A 635 -29.40 -0.14 20.13
C SER A 635 -29.85 -0.66 21.49
N ALA A 636 -29.98 -1.97 21.62
CA ALA A 636 -30.27 -2.63 22.89
C ALA A 636 -29.00 -2.99 23.69
N LEU A 637 -27.83 -2.84 23.06
CA LEU A 637 -26.52 -3.09 23.67
C LEU A 637 -25.99 -1.81 24.33
N PRO A 638 -24.94 -1.89 25.18
CA PRO A 638 -24.20 -0.70 25.59
C PRO A 638 -23.78 0.15 24.37
N HIS A 639 -24.07 1.44 24.40
CA HIS A 639 -23.82 2.34 23.28
C HIS A 639 -22.33 2.68 23.17
N VAL A 640 -21.57 1.87 22.45
CA VAL A 640 -20.11 2.03 22.29
C VAL A 640 -19.72 2.75 21.01
N ARG A 641 -20.58 2.73 19.99
CA ARG A 641 -20.41 3.44 18.71
C ARG A 641 -21.67 4.12 18.21
N SER A 642 -22.85 3.66 18.61
CA SER A 642 -24.12 4.19 18.11
C SER A 642 -24.43 5.62 18.56
N ASP A 643 -23.84 6.06 19.67
CA ASP A 643 -23.98 7.43 20.21
C ASP A 643 -22.98 8.44 19.62
N PHE A 644 -22.28 8.12 18.52
CA PHE A 644 -21.27 8.99 17.90
C PHE A 644 -21.78 10.40 17.57
N LEU A 645 -23.04 10.54 17.18
CA LEU A 645 -23.67 11.84 16.89
C LEU A 645 -23.75 12.74 18.13
N LYS A 646 -23.88 12.17 19.34
CA LYS A 646 -23.88 12.94 20.59
C LYS A 646 -22.50 13.53 20.86
N TYR A 647 -21.44 12.74 20.67
CA TYR A 647 -20.05 13.21 20.78
C TYR A 647 -19.74 14.31 19.76
N PHE A 648 -20.28 14.22 18.54
CA PHE A 648 -20.05 15.24 17.51
C PHE A 648 -20.93 16.49 17.65
N ASN A 649 -22.02 16.41 18.42
CA ASN A 649 -22.85 17.57 18.73
C ASN A 649 -22.37 18.32 19.97
N ALA A 650 -22.15 17.63 21.08
CA ALA A 650 -21.71 18.23 22.34
C ALA A 650 -20.21 18.55 22.34
N GLY A 651 -19.39 17.67 21.75
CA GLY A 651 -17.94 17.81 21.64
C GLY A 651 -17.48 18.29 20.26
N LYS A 652 -18.16 19.28 19.69
CA LYS A 652 -17.75 19.94 18.42
C LYS A 652 -16.31 20.48 18.48
N THR A 653 -15.90 20.90 19.67
CA THR A 653 -14.53 21.22 20.01
C THR A 653 -14.13 20.38 21.21
N GLY A 654 -13.02 19.67 21.14
CA GLY A 654 -12.61 18.79 22.23
C GLY A 654 -11.30 18.08 21.97
N ILE A 655 -10.91 17.25 22.95
CA ILE A 655 -9.68 16.45 22.90
C ILE A 655 -10.00 15.20 22.07
N GLY A 656 -9.36 15.07 20.90
CA GLY A 656 -9.49 13.88 20.07
C GLY A 656 -8.86 12.67 20.75
N HIS A 657 -7.59 12.80 21.12
CA HIS A 657 -6.87 11.87 21.99
C HIS A 657 -5.86 12.64 22.85
N LEU A 658 -5.43 12.03 23.96
CA LEU A 658 -4.33 12.48 24.80
C LEU A 658 -3.78 11.25 25.52
N GLU A 659 -2.73 10.64 24.99
CA GLU A 659 -2.21 9.36 25.46
C GLU A 659 -0.69 9.37 25.63
N MET A 660 -0.23 8.53 26.54
CA MET A 660 1.16 8.10 26.63
C MET A 660 1.27 6.72 25.99
N ASP A 661 2.29 6.53 25.18
CA ASP A 661 2.61 5.27 24.52
C ASP A 661 4.07 4.88 24.80
N TYR A 662 4.29 3.61 25.11
CA TYR A 662 5.60 3.00 25.24
C TYR A 662 5.73 1.76 24.36
N ARG A 663 6.60 1.84 23.35
CA ARG A 663 6.94 0.76 22.40
C ARG A 663 8.34 0.23 22.65
N PHE A 664 8.50 -1.09 22.55
CA PHE A 664 9.80 -1.75 22.58
C PHE A 664 9.77 -3.08 21.83
N ARG A 665 10.96 -3.62 21.53
CA ARG A 665 11.11 -5.00 21.07
C ARG A 665 11.48 -5.89 22.24
N PHE A 666 10.73 -6.98 22.43
CA PHE A 666 11.05 -8.01 23.43
C PHE A 666 12.07 -9.00 22.88
N SER A 667 11.98 -9.30 21.58
CA SER A 667 12.95 -10.06 20.81
C SER A 667 13.03 -9.47 19.40
N PRO A 668 13.96 -9.92 18.53
CA PRO A 668 14.11 -9.35 17.19
C PRO A 668 12.84 -9.41 16.34
N THR A 669 11.91 -10.34 16.62
CA THR A 669 10.65 -10.55 15.91
C THR A 669 9.40 -10.32 16.76
N VAL A 670 9.56 -9.84 18.00
CA VAL A 670 8.44 -9.61 18.94
C VAL A 670 8.40 -8.14 19.36
N TYR A 671 7.32 -7.48 18.97
CA TYR A 671 7.04 -6.08 19.23
C TYR A 671 6.01 -5.95 20.34
N VAL A 672 6.17 -4.96 21.21
CA VAL A 672 5.25 -4.70 22.32
C VAL A 672 4.95 -3.20 22.38
N SER A 673 3.70 -2.86 22.64
CA SER A 673 3.27 -1.50 22.99
C SER A 673 2.40 -1.50 24.24
N ALA A 674 2.51 -0.43 25.02
CA ALA A 674 1.64 -0.14 26.15
C ALA A 674 1.14 1.30 26.04
N ARG A 675 -0.17 1.51 26.20
CA ARG A 675 -0.82 2.81 26.03
C ARG A 675 -1.73 3.13 27.20
N ALA A 676 -1.78 4.41 27.58
CA ALA A 676 -2.68 4.89 28.62
C ALA A 676 -3.08 6.36 28.39
N GLY A 677 -4.34 6.69 28.71
CA GLY A 677 -4.86 8.05 28.64
C GLY A 677 -6.23 8.10 27.94
N TYR A 678 -6.49 9.21 27.25
CA TYR A 678 -7.66 9.37 26.38
C TYR A 678 -7.32 8.82 25.00
N LEU A 679 -7.50 7.51 24.84
CA LEU A 679 -7.04 6.75 23.67
C LEU A 679 -7.75 7.16 22.37
N GLU A 680 -9.05 7.47 22.47
CA GLU A 680 -9.84 7.92 21.33
C GLU A 680 -10.97 8.86 21.77
N SER A 681 -11.77 9.35 20.81
CA SER A 681 -12.84 10.32 21.10
C SER A 681 -13.93 9.80 22.05
N MET A 682 -14.17 8.49 22.10
CA MET A 682 -15.23 7.87 22.91
C MET A 682 -14.71 7.13 24.14
N PHE A 683 -13.43 6.77 24.19
CA PHE A 683 -12.87 5.93 25.25
C PHE A 683 -11.54 6.45 25.76
N ALA A 684 -11.39 6.38 27.08
CA ALA A 684 -10.13 6.54 27.78
C ALA A 684 -9.81 5.23 28.51
N GLY A 685 -8.55 4.94 28.77
CA GLY A 685 -8.18 3.70 29.42
C GLY A 685 -6.69 3.42 29.37
N ALA A 686 -6.34 2.17 29.66
CA ALA A 686 -4.98 1.68 29.56
C ALA A 686 -4.96 0.22 29.11
N GLY A 687 -3.90 -0.16 28.42
CA GLY A 687 -3.71 -1.51 27.91
C GLY A 687 -2.44 -1.65 27.12
N GLY A 688 -2.34 -2.75 26.38
CA GLY A 688 -1.16 -3.02 25.55
C GLY A 688 -1.42 -4.04 24.47
N GLU A 689 -0.44 -4.17 23.60
CA GLU A 689 -0.42 -5.07 22.46
C GLU A 689 0.94 -5.78 22.39
N ILE A 690 0.92 -7.03 21.96
CA ILE A 690 2.10 -7.79 21.55
C ILE A 690 1.89 -8.32 20.14
N LEU A 691 2.91 -8.22 19.30
CA LEU A 691 2.94 -8.77 17.96
C LEU A 691 4.19 -9.64 17.79
N TRP A 692 3.98 -10.90 17.41
CA TRP A 692 5.03 -11.77 16.91
C TRP A 692 4.96 -11.85 15.39
N ARG A 693 6.02 -11.40 14.73
CA ARG A 693 6.19 -11.40 13.28
C ARG A 693 7.47 -12.14 12.91
N PRO A 694 7.42 -13.47 12.69
CA PRO A 694 8.59 -14.24 12.32
C PRO A 694 9.20 -13.74 10.99
N GLU A 695 10.51 -13.87 10.87
CA GLU A 695 11.25 -13.57 9.64
C GLU A 695 10.89 -14.55 8.51
N GLY A 696 10.81 -14.07 7.27
CA GLY A 696 10.42 -14.92 6.13
C GLY A 696 8.96 -15.36 6.13
N ALA A 697 8.21 -15.11 7.21
CA ALA A 697 6.86 -15.61 7.35
C ALA A 697 5.84 -14.69 6.69
N ARG A 698 4.92 -15.30 5.94
CA ARG A 698 3.73 -14.65 5.40
C ARG A 698 2.62 -14.47 6.44
N TRP A 699 2.87 -14.75 7.72
CA TRP A 699 1.89 -14.65 8.78
C TRP A 699 2.46 -13.96 10.02
N ALA A 700 1.57 -13.39 10.83
CA ALA A 700 1.90 -12.81 12.12
C ALA A 700 0.82 -13.13 13.14
N LEU A 701 1.19 -13.14 14.43
CA LEU A 701 0.26 -13.35 15.55
C LEU A 701 0.31 -12.14 16.47
N GLY A 702 -0.84 -11.55 16.73
CA GLY A 702 -1.01 -10.43 17.64
C GLY A 702 -1.90 -10.78 18.83
N ALA A 703 -1.73 -10.09 19.94
CA ALA A 703 -2.70 -10.09 21.03
C ALA A 703 -2.78 -8.70 21.67
N ASP A 704 -3.98 -8.29 22.04
CA ASP A 704 -4.27 -7.00 22.65
C ASP A 704 -5.18 -7.15 23.87
N LEU A 705 -4.98 -6.29 24.88
CA LEU A 705 -5.83 -6.24 26.07
C LEU A 705 -5.88 -4.80 26.62
N TYR A 706 -7.09 -4.27 26.75
CA TYR A 706 -7.36 -2.92 27.22
C TYR A 706 -8.49 -2.90 28.24
N GLN A 707 -8.32 -2.09 29.29
CA GLN A 707 -9.38 -1.70 30.20
C GLN A 707 -9.76 -0.25 29.89
N VAL A 708 -11.02 -0.02 29.51
CA VAL A 708 -11.47 1.29 29.02
C VAL A 708 -12.76 1.76 29.70
N TRP A 709 -12.90 3.08 29.77
CA TRP A 709 -14.06 3.83 30.24
C TRP A 709 -14.57 4.72 29.12
N GLN A 710 -15.89 4.84 29.00
CA GLN A 710 -16.47 5.81 28.07
C GLN A 710 -16.19 7.23 28.54
N ARG A 711 -15.91 8.13 27.59
CA ARG A 711 -15.67 9.56 27.83
C ARG A 711 -16.99 10.31 27.85
N ASP A 712 -17.03 11.46 28.52
CA ASP A 712 -18.19 12.34 28.43
C ASP A 712 -18.38 12.90 27.00
N PHE A 713 -19.63 13.18 26.62
CA PHE A 713 -19.97 13.62 25.26
C PHE A 713 -19.34 14.97 24.87
N ASP A 714 -18.90 15.78 25.84
CA ASP A 714 -18.18 17.04 25.60
C ASP A 714 -16.75 16.82 25.08
N ARG A 715 -16.24 15.58 25.13
CA ARG A 715 -14.90 15.18 24.70
C ARG A 715 -13.78 15.94 25.41
N LEU A 716 -14.01 16.36 26.65
CA LEU A 716 -12.99 16.93 27.52
C LEU A 716 -12.34 15.79 28.34
N VAL A 717 -12.19 16.00 29.64
CA VAL A 717 -11.52 15.09 30.59
C VAL A 717 -12.50 14.24 31.42
N GLY A 718 -13.80 14.37 31.18
CA GLY A 718 -14.83 13.64 31.91
C GLY A 718 -14.98 12.19 31.46
N LEU A 719 -15.45 11.33 32.36
CA LEU A 719 -15.70 9.90 32.13
C LEU A 719 -17.11 9.51 32.58
N GLN A 720 -17.73 8.66 31.77
CA GLN A 720 -19.01 8.03 32.09
C GLN A 720 -18.83 6.80 32.98
N HIS A 721 -19.93 6.29 33.52
CA HIS A 721 -19.93 5.11 34.40
C HIS A 721 -19.61 3.80 33.65
N TYR A 722 -19.89 3.73 32.35
CA TYR A 722 -19.65 2.52 31.57
C TYR A 722 -18.15 2.26 31.39
N HIS A 723 -17.73 1.04 31.68
CA HIS A 723 -16.37 0.56 31.52
C HIS A 723 -16.37 -0.91 31.13
N VAL A 724 -15.34 -1.33 30.41
CA VAL A 724 -15.25 -2.69 29.86
C VAL A 724 -13.79 -3.08 29.67
N THR A 725 -13.51 -4.37 29.82
CA THR A 725 -12.25 -4.98 29.34
C THR A 725 -12.48 -5.48 27.92
N THR A 726 -11.68 -5.04 26.97
CA THR A 726 -11.69 -5.50 25.57
C THR A 726 -10.35 -6.12 25.23
N GLY A 727 -10.32 -7.11 24.37
CA GLY A 727 -9.06 -7.76 24.02
C GLY A 727 -9.24 -8.94 23.09
N HIS A 728 -8.25 -9.15 22.23
CA HIS A 728 -8.31 -10.12 21.16
C HIS A 728 -6.98 -10.84 20.93
N VAL A 729 -7.07 -11.99 20.27
CA VAL A 729 -5.96 -12.64 19.58
C VAL A 729 -6.21 -12.50 18.08
N SER A 730 -5.18 -12.09 17.34
CA SER A 730 -5.25 -11.81 15.92
C SER A 730 -4.26 -12.69 15.14
N LEU A 731 -4.72 -13.33 14.08
CA LEU A 731 -3.89 -13.98 13.06
C LEU A 731 -3.95 -13.15 11.79
N TYR A 732 -2.78 -12.86 11.24
CA TYR A 732 -2.61 -12.15 9.97
C TYR A 732 -1.94 -13.09 8.98
N TYR A 733 -2.40 -13.12 7.73
CA TYR A 733 -1.82 -13.95 6.67
C TYR A 733 -1.83 -13.22 5.32
N ALA A 734 -0.65 -13.01 4.76
CA ALA A 734 -0.42 -12.44 3.43
C ALA A 734 -0.30 -13.55 2.39
N SER A 735 -1.39 -13.78 1.65
CA SER A 735 -1.45 -14.82 0.61
C SER A 735 -0.48 -14.51 -0.54
N PRO A 736 0.15 -15.54 -1.13
CA PRO A 736 0.88 -15.37 -2.39
C PRO A 736 -0.06 -15.11 -3.59
N TRP A 737 -1.37 -15.28 -3.43
CA TRP A 737 -2.33 -15.17 -4.52
C TRP A 737 -2.96 -13.78 -4.59
N TYR A 738 -2.81 -13.11 -5.74
CA TYR A 738 -3.50 -11.86 -6.10
C TYR A 738 -3.38 -10.69 -5.11
N GLY A 739 -2.36 -10.70 -4.22
CA GLY A 739 -2.21 -9.69 -3.17
C GLY A 739 -3.29 -9.76 -2.08
N LEU A 740 -3.90 -10.94 -1.87
CA LEU A 740 -4.92 -11.14 -0.85
C LEU A 740 -4.31 -11.25 0.55
N ASN A 741 -4.86 -10.53 1.51
CA ASN A 741 -4.51 -10.60 2.91
C ASN A 741 -5.74 -11.02 3.72
N PHE A 742 -5.51 -11.89 4.70
CA PHE A 742 -6.53 -12.40 5.60
C PHE A 742 -6.18 -12.01 7.03
N GLN A 743 -7.18 -11.56 7.77
CA GLN A 743 -7.06 -11.32 9.19
C GLN A 743 -8.23 -12.00 9.92
N LEU A 744 -7.90 -12.74 10.97
CA LEU A 744 -8.86 -13.32 11.89
C LEU A 744 -8.56 -12.79 13.29
N ARG A 745 -9.50 -12.07 13.88
CA ARG A 745 -9.42 -11.56 15.24
C ARG A 745 -10.51 -12.23 16.08
N ALA A 746 -10.19 -12.73 17.27
CA ALA A 746 -11.17 -13.35 18.16
C ALA A 746 -10.98 -12.89 19.60
N GLY A 747 -12.06 -12.54 20.28
CA GLY A 747 -11.97 -11.93 21.61
C GLY A 747 -13.27 -11.33 22.14
N GLN A 748 -13.12 -10.41 23.08
CA GLN A 748 -14.21 -9.64 23.67
C GLN A 748 -14.16 -8.20 23.14
N TYR A 749 -15.32 -7.72 22.66
CA TYR A 749 -15.52 -6.42 22.04
C TYR A 749 -16.04 -5.39 23.06
N LEU A 750 -16.14 -4.12 22.63
CA LEU A 750 -16.46 -2.99 23.51
C LEU A 750 -17.85 -3.08 24.17
N ALA A 751 -18.84 -3.69 23.51
CA ALA A 751 -20.17 -3.89 24.11
C ALA A 751 -20.21 -5.06 25.11
N GLY A 752 -19.06 -5.69 25.39
CA GLY A 752 -18.91 -6.85 26.28
C GLY A 752 -19.23 -8.19 25.61
N ASP A 753 -19.61 -8.17 24.34
CA ASP A 753 -19.88 -9.36 23.54
C ASP A 753 -18.60 -10.06 23.10
N ARG A 754 -18.70 -11.37 22.87
CA ARG A 754 -17.57 -12.22 22.49
C ARG A 754 -17.80 -12.83 21.12
N GLY A 755 -16.76 -12.82 20.30
CA GLY A 755 -16.90 -13.29 18.93
C GLY A 755 -15.59 -13.26 18.15
N PHE A 756 -15.74 -13.19 16.84
CA PHE A 756 -14.61 -13.06 15.93
C PHE A 756 -14.94 -12.11 14.77
N THR A 757 -13.91 -11.44 14.29
CA THR A 757 -13.90 -10.63 13.08
C THR A 757 -13.03 -11.34 12.06
N PHE A 758 -13.57 -11.56 10.87
CA PHE A 758 -12.81 -12.01 9.71
C PHE A 758 -12.77 -10.88 8.70
N GLN A 759 -11.57 -10.55 8.24
CA GLN A 759 -11.31 -9.53 7.23
C GLN A 759 -10.51 -10.16 6.10
N VAL A 760 -10.89 -9.81 4.86
CA VAL A 760 -10.14 -10.09 3.65
C VAL A 760 -9.90 -8.78 2.91
N THR A 761 -8.65 -8.50 2.53
CA THR A 761 -8.31 -7.34 1.71
C THR A 761 -7.44 -7.77 0.53
N ARG A 762 -7.56 -7.05 -0.58
CA ARG A 762 -6.64 -7.13 -1.71
C ARG A 762 -5.80 -5.87 -1.71
N ARG A 763 -4.49 -6.03 -1.72
CA ARG A 763 -3.51 -4.93 -1.73
C ARG A 763 -2.71 -4.94 -3.03
N PHE A 764 -2.60 -3.77 -3.64
CA PHE A 764 -1.85 -3.56 -4.88
C PHE A 764 -0.47 -2.98 -4.58
N SER A 765 0.48 -3.12 -5.53
CA SER A 765 1.81 -2.53 -5.43
C SER A 765 1.77 -1.00 -5.30
N THR A 766 0.73 -0.34 -5.80
CA THR A 766 0.48 1.09 -5.62
C THR A 766 0.18 1.48 -4.17
N GLY A 767 -0.18 0.52 -3.31
CA GLY A 767 -0.61 0.73 -1.93
C GLY A 767 -2.13 0.86 -1.76
N VAL A 768 -2.89 0.93 -2.86
CA VAL A 768 -4.35 0.82 -2.82
C VAL A 768 -4.74 -0.51 -2.16
N GLU A 769 -5.68 -0.46 -1.23
CA GLU A 769 -6.15 -1.63 -0.51
C GLU A 769 -7.67 -1.62 -0.40
N ILE A 770 -8.31 -2.71 -0.81
CA ILE A 770 -9.77 -2.83 -0.83
C ILE A 770 -10.16 -4.19 -0.29
N GLY A 771 -11.16 -4.23 0.56
CA GLY A 771 -11.61 -5.48 1.14
C GLY A 771 -12.94 -5.38 1.84
N ALA A 772 -13.25 -6.43 2.59
CA ALA A 772 -14.45 -6.51 3.39
C ALA A 772 -14.14 -7.24 4.70
N PHE A 773 -14.97 -6.97 5.70
CA PHE A 773 -14.94 -7.69 6.96
C PHE A 773 -16.35 -8.05 7.40
N PHE A 774 -16.43 -9.05 8.28
CA PHE A 774 -17.60 -9.32 9.08
C PHE A 774 -17.20 -9.71 10.49
N THR A 775 -18.05 -9.36 11.46
CA THR A 775 -17.85 -9.66 12.88
C THR A 775 -19.07 -10.39 13.41
N LYS A 776 -18.89 -11.64 13.84
CA LYS A 776 -19.96 -12.45 14.43
C LYS A 776 -19.69 -12.67 15.91
N THR A 777 -20.66 -12.32 16.74
CA THR A 777 -20.55 -12.43 18.21
C THR A 777 -21.68 -13.27 18.80
N ASN A 778 -21.68 -13.44 20.11
CA ASN A 778 -22.71 -14.15 20.86
C ASN A 778 -24.02 -13.35 21.03
N VAL A 779 -24.10 -12.13 20.49
CA VAL A 779 -25.33 -11.32 20.51
C VAL A 779 -26.38 -11.92 19.57
N PRO A 780 -27.61 -12.18 20.05
CA PRO A 780 -28.70 -12.64 19.18
C PRO A 780 -29.08 -11.59 18.13
N ALA A 781 -29.47 -12.04 16.93
CA ALA A 781 -29.89 -11.15 15.84
C ALA A 781 -31.00 -10.16 16.24
N SER A 782 -31.89 -10.55 17.16
CA SER A 782 -32.96 -9.68 17.67
C SER A 782 -32.46 -8.50 18.53
N GLN A 783 -31.28 -8.62 19.13
CA GLN A 783 -30.65 -7.56 19.95
C GLN A 783 -29.61 -6.76 19.16
N PHE A 784 -29.02 -7.37 18.13
CA PHE A 784 -28.02 -6.71 17.27
C PHE A 784 -28.62 -5.52 16.49
N GLY A 785 -29.92 -5.59 16.16
CA GLY A 785 -30.64 -4.59 15.39
C GLY A 785 -30.72 -4.94 13.91
N GLU A 786 -30.76 -3.94 13.04
CA GLU A 786 -30.68 -4.14 11.58
C GLU A 786 -29.35 -4.81 11.22
N GLY A 787 -29.43 -6.01 10.65
CA GLY A 787 -28.28 -6.90 10.43
C GLY A 787 -27.99 -7.81 11.62
N SER A 788 -27.86 -9.11 11.36
CA SER A 788 -27.61 -10.11 12.40
C SER A 788 -26.16 -10.14 12.93
N PHE A 789 -25.28 -9.34 12.32
CA PHE A 789 -23.84 -9.23 12.61
C PHE A 789 -23.25 -7.98 11.92
N ASP A 790 -22.12 -7.49 12.42
CA ASP A 790 -21.42 -6.30 11.87
C ASP A 790 -20.62 -6.69 10.62
N LYS A 791 -20.55 -5.76 9.67
CA LYS A 791 -19.94 -5.99 8.35
C LYS A 791 -19.67 -4.67 7.64
N GLY A 792 -18.68 -4.65 6.79
CA GLY A 792 -18.39 -3.48 5.97
C GLY A 792 -17.37 -3.72 4.88
N ILE A 793 -17.23 -2.73 3.99
CA ILE A 793 -16.15 -2.62 3.00
C ILE A 793 -15.08 -1.71 3.58
N ILE A 794 -13.83 -2.06 3.32
CA ILE A 794 -12.65 -1.26 3.64
C ILE A 794 -12.08 -0.78 2.32
N ILE A 795 -11.86 0.54 2.19
CA ILE A 795 -11.17 1.13 1.05
C ILE A 795 -10.08 2.06 1.61
N ARG A 796 -8.84 1.84 1.22
CA ARG A 796 -7.68 2.67 1.56
C ARG A 796 -6.99 3.10 0.27
N LEU A 797 -6.99 4.41 0.02
CA LEU A 797 -6.38 5.00 -1.17
C LEU A 797 -5.20 5.86 -0.74
N PRO A 798 -3.95 5.53 -1.12
CA PRO A 798 -2.81 6.42 -0.91
C PRO A 798 -3.07 7.78 -1.57
N LEU A 799 -2.84 8.86 -0.85
CA LEU A 799 -3.08 10.20 -1.39
C LEU A 799 -2.13 10.51 -2.55
N GLY A 800 -0.91 9.95 -2.54
CA GLY A 800 0.03 10.01 -3.67
C GLY A 800 -0.35 9.18 -4.90
N TRP A 801 -1.38 8.32 -4.79
CA TRP A 801 -2.02 7.67 -5.93
C TRP A 801 -3.17 8.54 -6.50
N VAL A 802 -3.88 9.27 -5.63
CA VAL A 802 -4.98 10.17 -6.04
C VAL A 802 -4.48 11.53 -6.54
N ALA A 803 -3.29 11.96 -6.13
CA ALA A 803 -2.69 13.23 -6.49
C ALA A 803 -1.17 13.09 -6.72
N PRO A 804 -0.53 13.94 -7.55
CA PRO A 804 0.91 13.89 -7.84
C PRO A 804 1.78 14.43 -6.68
N LEU A 805 1.62 13.87 -5.48
CA LEU A 805 2.28 14.29 -4.24
C LEU A 805 2.95 13.09 -3.56
N GLU A 806 4.14 13.26 -3.01
CA GLU A 806 4.74 12.27 -2.11
C GLU A 806 4.19 12.44 -0.70
N THR A 807 3.51 11.40 -0.21
CA THR A 807 2.94 11.41 1.13
C THR A 807 2.60 10.00 1.61
N GLN A 808 2.77 9.75 2.90
CA GLN A 808 2.23 8.56 3.57
C GLN A 808 0.73 8.65 3.87
N SER A 809 0.11 9.82 3.60
CA SER A 809 -1.31 10.04 3.86
C SER A 809 -2.16 9.15 2.96
N GLN A 810 -3.29 8.71 3.50
CA GLN A 810 -4.25 7.87 2.81
C GLN A 810 -5.68 8.32 3.11
N ILE A 811 -6.57 8.14 2.14
CA ILE A 811 -8.01 8.28 2.31
C ILE A 811 -8.53 6.91 2.75
N VAL A 812 -9.09 6.84 3.96
CA VAL A 812 -9.68 5.62 4.52
C VAL A 812 -11.19 5.75 4.53
N MET A 813 -11.88 4.78 3.95
CA MET A 813 -13.33 4.69 3.92
C MET A 813 -13.78 3.31 4.40
N ASP A 814 -14.34 3.27 5.61
CA ASP A 814 -14.99 2.10 6.16
C ASP A 814 -16.50 2.21 5.93
N LEU A 815 -17.00 1.51 4.91
CA LEU A 815 -18.40 1.54 4.50
C LEU A 815 -19.17 0.44 5.23
N ARG A 816 -19.92 0.81 6.28
CA ARG A 816 -20.82 -0.10 6.99
C ARG A 816 -22.26 0.16 6.57
N PRO A 817 -23.12 -0.87 6.43
CA PRO A 817 -24.53 -0.64 6.13
C PRO A 817 -25.18 0.23 7.21
N VAL A 818 -25.04 -0.15 8.48
CA VAL A 818 -25.49 0.62 9.65
C VAL A 818 -24.44 0.50 10.74
N GLN A 819 -24.08 1.61 11.37
CA GLN A 819 -23.21 1.58 12.54
C GLN A 819 -23.99 1.06 13.76
N ARG A 820 -23.60 -0.13 14.24
CA ARG A 820 -24.16 -0.79 15.44
C ARG A 820 -23.09 -0.91 16.53
N ASP A 821 -23.49 -1.42 17.71
CA ASP A 821 -22.62 -1.54 18.89
C ASP A 821 -22.00 -2.93 19.06
N GLY A 822 -22.63 -3.98 18.52
CA GLY A 822 -22.08 -5.34 18.60
C GLY A 822 -20.84 -5.48 17.72
N GLY A 823 -19.86 -6.26 18.20
CA GLY A 823 -18.63 -6.54 17.46
C GLY A 823 -17.71 -5.33 17.23
N GLN A 824 -17.87 -4.24 17.99
CA GLN A 824 -17.06 -3.02 17.83
C GLN A 824 -15.75 -3.09 18.63
N THR A 825 -14.65 -2.69 18.00
CA THR A 825 -13.30 -2.69 18.58
C THR A 825 -12.88 -1.28 19.02
N LEU A 826 -11.85 -1.20 19.86
CA LEU A 826 -11.24 0.06 20.27
C LEU A 826 -10.49 0.66 19.07
N LEU A 827 -10.65 1.95 18.77
CA LEU A 827 -9.91 2.55 17.66
C LEU A 827 -8.42 2.56 17.95
N GLY A 828 -7.62 2.16 16.95
CA GLY A 828 -6.18 2.03 17.08
C GLY A 828 -5.75 0.82 17.92
N ASP A 829 -6.60 -0.18 18.15
CA ASP A 829 -6.15 -1.47 18.69
C ASP A 829 -5.48 -2.34 17.61
N ALA A 830 -4.55 -3.19 18.06
CA ALA A 830 -3.66 -3.98 17.22
C ALA A 830 -2.88 -3.19 16.12
N ASN A 831 -2.33 -2.03 16.49
CA ASN A 831 -1.62 -1.15 15.56
C ASN A 831 -0.23 -1.69 15.17
N LEU A 832 0.43 -2.51 16.00
CA LEU A 832 1.80 -2.96 15.72
C LEU A 832 1.91 -3.70 14.39
N PHE A 833 0.86 -4.42 13.97
CA PHE A 833 0.88 -5.09 12.66
C PHE A 833 0.94 -4.08 11.51
N GLU A 834 0.12 -3.04 11.58
CA GLU A 834 0.06 -1.98 10.57
C GLU A 834 1.33 -1.11 10.59
N GLU A 835 1.87 -0.83 11.78
CA GLU A 835 3.11 -0.07 11.97
C GLU A 835 4.36 -0.81 11.45
N SER A 836 4.41 -2.13 11.58
CA SER A 836 5.51 -2.97 11.07
C SER A 836 5.34 -3.40 9.61
N ARG A 837 4.19 -3.15 8.99
CA ARG A 837 3.89 -3.59 7.62
C ARG A 837 4.76 -2.89 6.55
N PRO A 838 4.97 -1.55 6.55
CA PRO A 838 5.70 -0.84 5.48
C PRO A 838 7.11 -1.37 5.23
N THR A 839 7.77 -1.85 6.27
CA THR A 839 9.14 -2.38 6.26
C THR A 839 9.18 -3.91 6.22
N SER A 840 8.04 -4.57 6.21
CA SER A 840 7.99 -6.03 6.20
C SER A 840 8.36 -6.61 4.84
N GLU A 841 9.03 -7.76 4.84
CA GLU A 841 9.42 -8.46 3.62
C GLU A 841 8.25 -8.65 2.63
N GLY A 842 7.06 -9.04 3.11
CA GLY A 842 5.89 -9.22 2.25
C GLY A 842 5.45 -7.94 1.53
N GLU A 843 5.58 -6.77 2.16
CA GLU A 843 5.25 -5.47 1.55
C GLU A 843 6.33 -5.04 0.56
N LEU A 844 7.60 -5.24 0.92
CA LEU A 844 8.74 -4.94 0.06
C LEU A 844 8.70 -5.79 -1.23
N LEU A 845 8.44 -7.10 -1.10
CA LEU A 845 8.32 -8.03 -2.23
C LEU A 845 7.09 -7.76 -3.12
N LEU A 846 6.03 -7.16 -2.57
CA LEU A 846 4.84 -6.78 -3.35
C LEU A 846 5.14 -5.64 -4.32
N ARG A 847 6.04 -4.73 -3.92
CA ARG A 847 6.46 -3.58 -4.73
C ARG A 847 7.66 -3.90 -5.62
N GLU A 848 8.63 -4.61 -5.07
CA GLU A 848 9.89 -4.99 -5.72
C GLU A 848 10.04 -6.51 -5.72
N PRO A 849 9.41 -7.23 -6.68
CA PRO A 849 9.50 -8.69 -6.75
C PRO A 849 10.93 -9.22 -6.91
N GLU A 850 11.84 -8.39 -7.43
CA GLU A 850 13.24 -8.75 -7.71
C GLU A 850 14.05 -9.07 -6.44
N LEU A 851 13.63 -8.53 -5.29
CA LEU A 851 14.19 -8.85 -3.97
C LEU A 851 14.12 -10.35 -3.65
N GLN A 852 13.20 -11.12 -4.25
CA GLN A 852 13.13 -12.58 -4.07
C GLN A 852 14.38 -13.32 -4.56
N ASN A 853 15.12 -12.73 -5.52
CA ASN A 853 16.31 -13.35 -6.11
C ASN A 853 17.61 -12.95 -5.39
N ALA A 854 17.55 -12.08 -4.38
CA ALA A 854 18.69 -11.54 -3.65
C ALA A 854 18.98 -12.27 -2.32
N ASN A 855 17.97 -12.94 -1.74
CA ASN A 855 18.08 -13.84 -0.58
C ASN A 855 18.48 -15.26 -1.00
#